data_AF-A0A849ZDH9-F1
#
_entry.id   AF-A0A849ZDH9-F1
#
_cell.length_a   1.000
_cell.length_b   1.000
_cell.length_c   1.000
_cell.angle_alpha   90.00
_cell.angle_beta   90.00
_cell.angle_gamma   90.00
#
_symmetry.space_group_name_H-M   'P 1'
#
loop_
_entity.id
_entity.type
_entity.pdbx_description
1 polymer ?
#
loop_
_entity_poly.entity_id
_entity_poly.type
_entity_poly.pdbx_seq_one_letter_code
_entity_poly.pdbx_strand_id
1 'polypeptide(L)'
;MPSRAALLLSLIPALGAAETTVLTDTFEPGAPGLAWTSQPAGNFATVDAADEPRLSGVTLPASGERVGRLGQDGSAAGVISALTGPAHRDMAVQAWVFCEGSGGTVRGGYQGILARASFTGGQRFVRLAWDPDQAEPGQAGDGWVKLQAFNGSTWDYLGIDPADHGASTPGYIVDGTSWPSGWHLFRLEVAGDQVSAFVDDMGSPVATGTLTNPLPDGQAGLYVYSAGDWAGLYDDFSAASEAPAPAGFDVIIRGGTVYPGGEDPPVAADVGIVGDRIASVEDLAGHTATLEIDATGLIVVPGFIDTHSHADSGGALTQYLRQGVTTIIAGNCGGSPNPSTLESLFAAMAGNLGPNYMTLIGHNTLRSLAGLSGATPAPAQMQAMLTHLEQGMVSGAFGLSTGLIYATGFNSSTEEIIALASAVAPHGGIYASHIRGEGTGVLGAVAEAIEVARESGCWTQISHVKCAAPQVWNSAGDYLALVDAANAQGLHVWMDQYPYTASQTTVNVLFPQWAQSSWSDAVTNHREELEAETRELIANRGGADRVYFISGPFNRQYLSDVAAAAGKDPEDILIDDVGLGGASCVFHSMIEADVRTFMQHPLVMVGSDGPTSGHPRGSGTFPRFWGLYGRELGLFTVEEMVRKTSTLAATQFHLTEQRRGLLRTGFFADIAVVDPATVIDRATFDQPTLTPLGIPWVLVNGRAVVANGAVQSARPGRPLRLTDSFGDGSGVMLR
;
A
#
# COMPACT_ATOMS: atom_id res chain seq x y z
N MET A 1 26.00 -6.42 34.80
CA MET A 1 26.95 -7.49 34.39
C MET A 1 26.80 -8.66 35.36
N PRO A 2 27.08 -9.93 34.98
CA PRO A 2 26.67 -10.59 33.73
C PRO A 2 26.25 -12.08 33.95
N SER A 3 26.33 -12.89 32.89
CA SER A 3 26.54 -14.37 32.85
C SER A 3 25.47 -15.37 33.35
N ARG A 4 24.68 -15.85 32.38
CA ARG A 4 24.68 -17.24 31.80
C ARG A 4 24.78 -18.49 32.71
N ALA A 5 23.87 -19.43 32.41
CA ALA A 5 24.06 -20.89 32.15
C ALA A 5 23.72 -21.96 33.23
N ALA A 6 22.71 -22.77 32.86
CA ALA A 6 22.59 -24.24 32.95
C ALA A 6 22.66 -25.01 34.29
N LEU A 7 21.66 -25.89 34.52
CA LEU A 7 21.90 -27.36 34.49
C LEU A 7 20.61 -28.19 34.25
N LEU A 8 20.79 -29.52 34.17
CA LEU A 8 19.85 -30.59 33.77
C LEU A 8 18.52 -30.65 34.58
N LEU A 9 17.35 -31.07 34.07
CA LEU A 9 16.94 -32.21 33.20
C LEU A 9 16.76 -33.55 33.97
N SER A 10 15.51 -33.92 34.30
CA SER A 10 14.91 -35.27 34.16
C SER A 10 13.60 -35.47 34.96
N LEU A 11 12.55 -35.98 34.31
CA LEU A 11 11.62 -37.04 34.77
C LEU A 11 10.44 -37.23 33.78
N ILE A 12 10.61 -38.18 32.86
CA ILE A 12 9.58 -38.75 31.95
C ILE A 12 9.85 -40.26 31.93
N PRO A 13 8.88 -41.12 32.27
CA PRO A 13 8.00 -41.78 31.28
C PRO A 13 6.52 -41.78 31.74
N ALA A 14 5.49 -42.12 30.95
CA ALA A 14 5.34 -43.06 29.82
C ALA A 14 4.06 -42.69 29.00
N LEU A 15 3.69 -43.22 27.83
CA LEU A 15 4.25 -44.21 26.87
C LEU A 15 3.52 -44.07 25.51
N GLY A 16 4.11 -44.55 24.40
CA GLY A 16 3.52 -44.61 23.04
C GLY A 16 4.25 -43.69 22.04
N ALA A 17 5.27 -44.16 21.31
CA ALA A 17 5.25 -45.08 20.15
C ALA A 17 4.60 -44.46 18.90
N ALA A 18 5.17 -44.53 17.69
CA ALA A 18 6.11 -45.54 17.17
C ALA A 18 7.54 -45.01 16.83
N GLU A 19 8.38 -45.90 16.29
CA GLU A 19 9.84 -45.79 16.26
C GLU A 19 10.43 -45.25 14.94
N THR A 20 11.68 -44.77 15.00
CA THR A 20 12.53 -44.51 13.83
C THR A 20 13.80 -45.35 13.98
N THR A 21 14.14 -46.16 12.98
CA THR A 21 15.29 -47.07 13.02
C THR A 21 16.23 -46.80 11.85
N VAL A 22 17.51 -46.60 12.16
CA VAL A 22 18.60 -46.35 11.21
C VAL A 22 19.20 -47.67 10.74
N LEU A 23 19.58 -47.75 9.46
CA LEU A 23 20.62 -48.65 8.98
C LEU A 23 21.56 -47.91 8.02
N THR A 24 22.84 -48.23 8.13
CA THR A 24 23.96 -47.73 7.30
C THR A 24 24.67 -48.92 6.68
N ASP A 25 25.08 -48.85 5.41
CA ASP A 25 26.29 -49.53 4.94
C ASP A 25 26.76 -49.03 3.55
N THR A 26 27.85 -49.58 3.01
CA THR A 26 28.71 -48.98 1.96
C THR A 26 29.14 -49.99 0.85
N PHE A 27 29.95 -49.53 -0.14
CA PHE A 27 30.55 -50.29 -1.29
C PHE A 27 29.60 -50.69 -2.45
N GLU A 28 29.99 -50.75 -3.74
CA GLU A 28 31.11 -50.18 -4.55
C GLU A 28 30.74 -50.23 -6.09
N PRO A 29 31.60 -49.84 -7.08
CA PRO A 29 31.14 -49.43 -8.43
C PRO A 29 31.16 -50.50 -9.55
N GLY A 30 30.54 -50.15 -10.70
CA GLY A 30 30.74 -50.82 -12.00
C GLY A 30 30.27 -49.98 -13.20
N ALA A 31 31.16 -49.74 -14.18
CA ALA A 31 30.89 -49.10 -15.48
C ALA A 31 31.10 -50.15 -16.62
N PRO A 32 30.66 -49.98 -17.90
CA PRO A 32 30.98 -48.82 -18.77
C PRO A 32 29.90 -48.37 -19.82
N GLY A 33 30.07 -47.21 -20.48
CA GLY A 33 29.29 -46.83 -21.68
C GLY A 33 29.50 -45.39 -22.22
N LEU A 34 29.87 -45.26 -23.51
CA LEU A 34 30.01 -44.02 -24.32
C LEU A 34 28.71 -43.75 -25.15
N ALA A 35 28.37 -42.61 -25.79
CA ALA A 35 28.76 -41.17 -25.76
C ALA A 35 27.91 -40.30 -26.78
N TRP A 36 27.67 -38.99 -26.52
CA TRP A 36 27.41 -37.84 -27.48
C TRP A 36 26.11 -37.81 -28.37
N THR A 37 25.56 -36.73 -29.00
CA THR A 37 25.54 -35.21 -28.96
C THR A 37 24.43 -34.62 -29.91
N SER A 38 24.00 -33.34 -29.77
CA SER A 38 23.24 -32.43 -30.71
C SER A 38 21.75 -32.75 -31.10
N GLN A 39 20.72 -31.86 -31.20
CA GLN A 39 20.50 -30.36 -31.15
C GLN A 39 20.41 -29.65 -32.57
N PRO A 40 19.39 -28.75 -32.90
CA PRO A 40 19.30 -27.27 -32.66
C PRO A 40 17.93 -26.65 -32.15
N ALA A 41 17.63 -25.32 -32.12
CA ALA A 41 16.74 -24.59 -31.14
C ALA A 41 15.53 -23.68 -31.64
N GLY A 42 14.82 -22.90 -30.75
CA GLY A 42 14.02 -21.68 -31.14
C GLY A 42 13.02 -20.93 -30.18
N ASN A 43 12.74 -19.62 -30.45
CA ASN A 43 11.96 -18.56 -29.71
C ASN A 43 10.37 -18.62 -29.65
N PHE A 44 9.71 -17.84 -28.74
CA PHE A 44 8.64 -16.77 -28.96
C PHE A 44 7.68 -16.43 -27.74
N ALA A 45 6.30 -16.36 -27.80
CA ALA A 45 5.25 -16.08 -26.76
C ALA A 45 3.82 -16.79 -26.89
N THR A 46 2.73 -16.21 -26.34
CA THR A 46 1.23 -16.50 -26.46
C THR A 46 0.51 -17.68 -25.75
N VAL A 47 -0.74 -17.44 -25.29
CA VAL A 47 -2.01 -18.19 -25.58
C VAL A 47 -3.26 -17.54 -24.88
N ASP A 48 -4.46 -17.82 -25.39
CA ASP A 48 -5.81 -17.27 -25.08
C ASP A 48 -6.60 -18.09 -24.00
N ALA A 49 -7.88 -17.78 -23.75
CA ALA A 49 -8.73 -18.37 -22.69
C ALA A 49 -10.02 -19.09 -23.17
N ALA A 50 -10.58 -19.93 -22.27
CA ALA A 50 -11.76 -20.81 -22.41
C ALA A 50 -11.59 -22.04 -23.34
N ASP A 51 -12.22 -23.20 -23.09
CA ASP A 51 -13.19 -23.60 -22.05
C ASP A 51 -12.57 -24.42 -20.89
N GLU A 52 -13.28 -24.52 -19.76
CA GLU A 52 -12.86 -25.24 -18.54
C GLU A 52 -13.81 -26.38 -18.11
N PRO A 53 -13.41 -27.23 -17.14
CA PRO A 53 -13.99 -27.04 -15.80
C PRO A 53 -13.01 -27.29 -14.61
N ARG A 54 -12.34 -26.21 -14.15
CA ARG A 54 -12.09 -25.76 -12.76
C ARG A 54 -11.86 -26.79 -11.63
N LEU A 55 -10.79 -26.68 -10.84
CA LEU A 55 -9.53 -25.92 -10.98
C LEU A 55 -8.50 -26.53 -9.99
N SER A 56 -7.21 -26.46 -10.31
CA SER A 56 -6.12 -27.05 -9.51
C SER A 56 -5.53 -26.06 -8.47
N GLY A 57 -4.78 -26.49 -7.46
CA GLY A 57 -4.50 -27.89 -7.07
C GLY A 57 -3.02 -28.30 -6.97
N VAL A 58 -2.07 -27.38 -6.80
CA VAL A 58 -0.68 -27.71 -6.40
C VAL A 58 -0.18 -26.68 -5.38
N THR A 59 0.44 -27.16 -4.30
CA THR A 59 1.26 -26.36 -3.38
C THR A 59 2.72 -26.73 -3.59
N LEU A 60 3.61 -25.74 -3.77
CA LEU A 60 5.05 -25.90 -3.58
C LEU A 60 5.52 -24.97 -2.44
N PRO A 61 6.47 -25.39 -1.59
CA PRO A 61 6.85 -24.66 -0.39
C PRO A 61 7.83 -23.50 -0.67
N ALA A 62 7.89 -22.55 0.26
CA ALA A 62 8.65 -21.31 0.13
C ALA A 62 10.18 -21.48 0.23
N SER A 63 10.93 -20.73 -0.60
CA SER A 63 12.09 -19.89 -0.22
C SER A 63 12.84 -19.38 -1.46
N GLY A 64 12.39 -18.27 -2.05
CA GLY A 64 13.13 -17.60 -3.13
C GLY A 64 12.46 -16.37 -3.73
N GLU A 65 13.29 -15.41 -4.15
CA GLU A 65 12.87 -14.16 -4.76
C GLU A 65 12.55 -14.37 -6.24
N ARG A 66 11.47 -13.75 -6.74
CA ARG A 66 11.20 -13.57 -8.17
C ARG A 66 11.54 -12.14 -8.58
N VAL A 67 12.20 -11.99 -9.72
CA VAL A 67 12.44 -10.69 -10.37
C VAL A 67 11.84 -10.75 -11.79
N GLY A 68 11.25 -9.63 -12.24
CA GLY A 68 10.08 -9.65 -13.12
C GLY A 68 10.27 -9.77 -14.65
N ARG A 69 9.12 -9.67 -15.34
CA ARG A 69 8.91 -9.63 -16.80
C ARG A 69 9.61 -8.44 -17.51
N LEU A 70 9.69 -8.50 -18.84
CA LEU A 70 9.09 -7.56 -19.84
C LEU A 70 9.51 -8.01 -21.27
N GLY A 71 8.77 -7.79 -22.37
CA GLY A 71 7.55 -6.98 -22.58
C GLY A 71 6.59 -7.55 -23.64
N GLN A 72 6.01 -6.70 -24.50
CA GLN A 72 4.68 -6.93 -25.14
C GLN A 72 4.67 -6.85 -26.69
N ASP A 73 5.65 -7.42 -27.40
CA ASP A 73 5.70 -7.39 -28.88
C ASP A 73 5.43 -8.75 -29.57
N GLY A 74 5.28 -9.83 -28.79
CA GLY A 74 5.22 -11.22 -29.28
C GLY A 74 6.44 -12.07 -28.89
N SER A 75 7.41 -11.50 -28.18
CA SER A 75 8.51 -12.24 -27.55
C SER A 75 8.28 -12.41 -26.03
N ALA A 76 8.49 -13.61 -25.46
CA ALA A 76 8.28 -13.89 -24.03
C ALA A 76 9.54 -13.86 -23.14
N ALA A 77 9.53 -12.94 -22.18
CA ALA A 77 10.48 -12.96 -21.08
C ALA A 77 10.18 -14.12 -20.10
N GLY A 78 11.10 -15.07 -20.01
CA GLY A 78 11.06 -16.14 -19.01
C GLY A 78 11.11 -15.63 -17.56
N VAL A 79 10.46 -16.34 -16.65
CA VAL A 79 10.35 -15.94 -15.23
C VAL A 79 11.56 -16.43 -14.44
N ILE A 80 12.27 -15.50 -13.81
CA ILE A 80 13.41 -15.83 -12.94
C ILE A 80 12.95 -16.00 -11.50
N SER A 81 13.30 -17.12 -10.86
CA SER A 81 13.16 -17.33 -9.41
C SER A 81 14.45 -17.85 -8.79
N ALA A 82 15.10 -17.04 -7.95
CA ALA A 82 16.31 -17.40 -7.23
C ALA A 82 15.97 -17.98 -5.85
N LEU A 83 16.07 -19.31 -5.69
CA LEU A 83 15.75 -20.00 -4.43
C LEU A 83 16.91 -19.89 -3.42
N THR A 84 16.69 -19.17 -2.32
CA THR A 84 17.69 -18.86 -1.27
C THR A 84 17.42 -19.64 0.02
N GLY A 85 17.90 -20.89 0.06
CA GLY A 85 17.78 -21.76 1.24
C GLY A 85 18.70 -21.38 2.43
N PRO A 86 18.47 -21.93 3.64
CA PRO A 86 19.14 -21.50 4.88
C PRO A 86 20.67 -21.60 4.94
N ALA A 87 21.31 -22.28 3.98
CA ALA A 87 22.75 -22.45 3.87
C ALA A 87 23.47 -21.30 3.11
N HIS A 88 22.74 -20.36 2.50
CA HIS A 88 23.29 -19.42 1.50
C HIS A 88 23.35 -17.96 1.96
N ARG A 89 23.81 -17.71 3.20
CA ARG A 89 23.78 -16.38 3.85
C ARG A 89 24.69 -15.30 3.23
N ASP A 90 25.57 -15.64 2.29
CA ASP A 90 26.53 -14.72 1.67
C ASP A 90 26.40 -14.67 0.13
N MET A 91 25.18 -14.76 -0.39
CA MET A 91 24.87 -14.55 -1.81
C MET A 91 23.90 -13.39 -2.00
N ALA A 92 24.25 -12.48 -2.92
CA ALA A 92 23.34 -11.50 -3.49
C ALA A 92 23.18 -11.79 -4.98
N VAL A 93 21.93 -11.89 -5.46
CA VAL A 93 21.60 -12.14 -6.88
C VAL A 93 20.77 -10.97 -7.40
N GLN A 94 21.25 -10.29 -8.42
CA GLN A 94 20.53 -9.23 -9.15
C GLN A 94 20.20 -9.73 -10.55
N ALA A 95 18.94 -10.05 -10.80
CA ALA A 95 18.45 -10.35 -12.12
C ALA A 95 17.87 -9.11 -12.81
N TRP A 96 18.03 -9.03 -14.13
CA TRP A 96 17.46 -7.98 -14.98
C TRP A 96 16.91 -8.62 -16.25
N VAL A 97 15.83 -8.07 -16.80
CA VAL A 97 15.30 -8.45 -18.11
C VAL A 97 15.28 -7.20 -18.99
N PHE A 98 15.81 -7.31 -20.20
CA PHE A 98 15.86 -6.23 -21.17
C PHE A 98 15.00 -6.53 -22.39
N CYS A 99 14.05 -5.63 -22.66
CA CYS A 99 13.48 -5.36 -23.99
C CYS A 99 13.71 -3.88 -24.28
N GLU A 100 14.14 -3.56 -25.50
CA GLU A 100 14.40 -2.19 -25.96
C GLU A 100 13.51 -1.88 -27.17
N GLY A 101 12.96 -0.66 -27.23
CA GLY A 101 11.98 -0.30 -28.26
C GLY A 101 11.68 1.19 -28.34
N SER A 102 12.48 1.93 -29.10
CA SER A 102 12.18 3.31 -29.49
C SER A 102 11.04 3.34 -30.52
N GLY A 103 9.96 4.09 -30.24
CA GLY A 103 8.70 3.99 -31.00
C GLY A 103 8.78 4.47 -32.47
N GLY A 104 8.27 3.65 -33.39
CA GLY A 104 8.31 3.96 -34.83
C GLY A 104 7.55 3.01 -35.77
N THR A 105 6.46 2.38 -35.32
CA THR A 105 5.78 1.22 -35.98
C THR A 105 6.59 -0.08 -35.88
N VAL A 106 6.08 -1.04 -35.12
CA VAL A 106 6.81 -2.23 -34.62
C VAL A 106 7.37 -3.12 -35.74
N ARG A 107 8.69 -3.34 -35.72
CA ARG A 107 9.39 -4.58 -36.13
C ARG A 107 10.77 -4.65 -35.44
N GLY A 108 10.82 -5.13 -34.20
CA GLY A 108 12.08 -5.35 -33.49
C GLY A 108 11.87 -5.50 -31.99
N GLY A 109 12.43 -6.57 -31.44
CA GLY A 109 12.41 -6.91 -30.02
C GLY A 109 13.42 -8.02 -29.77
N TYR A 110 14.48 -7.70 -29.02
CA TYR A 110 15.36 -8.70 -28.43
C TYR A 110 14.95 -8.93 -26.98
N GLN A 111 15.23 -10.13 -26.47
CA GLN A 111 15.01 -10.44 -25.07
C GLN A 111 16.27 -11.00 -24.46
N GLY A 112 16.76 -10.31 -23.44
CA GLY A 112 17.91 -10.72 -22.65
C GLY A 112 17.54 -10.89 -21.19
N ILE A 113 17.78 -12.08 -20.65
CA ILE A 113 17.85 -12.33 -19.20
C ILE A 113 19.32 -12.13 -18.77
N LEU A 114 19.52 -11.30 -17.76
CA LEU A 114 20.77 -11.13 -17.01
C LEU A 114 20.55 -11.64 -15.58
N ALA A 115 21.52 -12.34 -15.02
CA ALA A 115 21.61 -12.65 -13.60
C ALA A 115 23.05 -12.44 -13.09
N ARG A 116 23.27 -11.32 -12.38
CA ARG A 116 24.52 -11.04 -11.66
C ARG A 116 24.47 -11.71 -10.30
N ALA A 117 25.54 -12.39 -9.88
CA ALA A 117 25.67 -12.92 -8.54
C ALA A 117 27.01 -12.55 -7.89
N SER A 118 26.97 -12.25 -6.59
CA SER A 118 28.15 -11.94 -5.77
C SER A 118 28.40 -13.07 -4.80
N PHE A 119 29.63 -13.60 -4.76
CA PHE A 119 29.99 -14.79 -3.97
C PHE A 119 31.26 -14.56 -3.14
N THR A 120 31.34 -15.21 -1.97
CA THR A 120 32.59 -15.32 -1.19
C THR A 120 32.85 -16.77 -0.78
N GLY A 121 33.60 -17.49 -1.62
CA GLY A 121 34.20 -18.79 -1.32
C GLY A 121 33.26 -20.02 -1.33
N GLY A 122 33.74 -21.12 -1.91
CA GLY A 122 33.07 -22.43 -1.96
C GLY A 122 32.09 -22.62 -3.13
N GLN A 123 31.69 -23.87 -3.39
CA GLN A 123 30.61 -24.19 -4.32
C GLN A 123 29.30 -23.54 -3.84
N ARG A 124 28.69 -22.68 -4.65
CA ARG A 124 27.44 -21.96 -4.34
C ARG A 124 26.58 -21.83 -5.60
N PHE A 125 25.26 -21.77 -5.43
CA PHE A 125 24.27 -22.13 -6.46
C PHE A 125 23.50 -20.89 -6.94
N VAL A 126 23.50 -20.61 -8.25
CA VAL A 126 22.54 -19.69 -8.87
C VAL A 126 21.48 -20.52 -9.56
N ARG A 127 20.21 -20.33 -9.16
CA ARG A 127 19.04 -20.97 -9.76
C ARG A 127 18.33 -19.99 -10.68
N LEU A 128 18.14 -20.40 -11.93
CA LEU A 128 17.41 -19.70 -12.98
C LEU A 128 16.38 -20.66 -13.56
N ALA A 129 15.20 -20.14 -13.91
CA ALA A 129 14.11 -20.92 -14.47
C ALA A 129 13.77 -20.42 -15.88
N TRP A 130 13.57 -21.34 -16.83
CA TRP A 130 13.19 -21.01 -18.21
C TRP A 130 12.28 -22.10 -18.78
N ASP A 131 11.29 -21.70 -19.58
CA ASP A 131 10.31 -22.59 -20.23
C ASP A 131 10.24 -22.24 -21.73
N PRO A 132 10.65 -23.14 -22.64
CA PRO A 132 10.67 -22.87 -24.07
C PRO A 132 9.29 -23.00 -24.74
N ASP A 133 8.26 -23.57 -24.08
CA ASP A 133 6.94 -23.77 -24.68
C ASP A 133 6.07 -22.50 -24.65
N GLN A 134 6.52 -21.43 -23.99
CA GLN A 134 5.96 -20.08 -24.12
C GLN A 134 6.39 -19.45 -25.47
N ALA A 135 6.20 -20.16 -26.59
CA ALA A 135 6.73 -19.84 -27.92
C ALA A 135 5.64 -19.72 -29.01
N GLU A 136 5.48 -18.52 -29.60
CA GLU A 136 4.45 -18.21 -30.60
C GLU A 136 4.69 -19.06 -31.85
N PRO A 137 3.61 -19.45 -32.57
CA PRO A 137 3.71 -20.08 -33.87
C PRO A 137 4.26 -19.13 -34.98
N GLY A 138 5.59 -18.90 -35.03
CA GLY A 138 6.20 -18.13 -36.12
C GLY A 138 7.73 -18.05 -36.19
N GLN A 139 8.44 -17.99 -35.05
CA GLN A 139 9.91 -17.97 -34.96
C GLN A 139 10.43 -19.15 -34.12
N ALA A 140 9.97 -20.37 -34.42
CA ALA A 140 10.71 -21.56 -34.00
C ALA A 140 12.03 -21.66 -34.80
N GLY A 141 12.97 -20.78 -34.47
CA GLY A 141 14.27 -20.59 -35.11
C GLY A 141 15.29 -20.15 -34.07
N ASP A 142 16.52 -20.65 -34.23
CA ASP A 142 17.44 -20.99 -33.15
C ASP A 142 17.57 -19.95 -32.01
N GLY A 143 17.31 -20.40 -30.78
CA GLY A 143 17.60 -19.69 -29.52
C GLY A 143 18.93 -20.13 -28.91
N TRP A 144 19.68 -19.18 -28.30
CA TRP A 144 21.08 -19.38 -27.92
C TRP A 144 21.39 -18.80 -26.53
N VAL A 145 22.18 -19.52 -25.73
CA VAL A 145 22.53 -19.12 -24.35
C VAL A 145 23.97 -18.59 -24.28
N LYS A 146 24.17 -17.29 -23.98
CA LYS A 146 25.50 -16.66 -23.96
C LYS A 146 26.04 -16.41 -22.54
N LEU A 147 26.98 -17.24 -22.10
CA LEU A 147 27.57 -17.15 -20.76
C LEU A 147 28.73 -16.13 -20.72
N GLN A 148 28.70 -15.17 -19.79
CA GLN A 148 29.73 -14.15 -19.58
C GLN A 148 29.95 -13.88 -18.08
N ALA A 149 31.20 -13.64 -17.68
CA ALA A 149 31.57 -13.27 -16.31
C ALA A 149 31.98 -11.80 -16.21
N PHE A 150 31.82 -11.17 -15.04
CA PHE A 150 32.24 -9.78 -14.79
C PHE A 150 33.35 -9.74 -13.75
N ASN A 151 34.53 -9.24 -14.13
CA ASN A 151 35.70 -9.23 -13.26
C ASN A 151 35.78 -8.02 -12.29
N GLY A 152 34.69 -7.25 -12.19
CA GLY A 152 34.65 -5.98 -11.44
C GLY A 152 34.98 -4.75 -12.28
N SER A 153 35.51 -4.91 -13.49
CA SER A 153 35.85 -3.80 -14.40
C SER A 153 35.47 -4.04 -15.86
N THR A 154 35.58 -5.27 -16.38
CA THR A 154 35.15 -5.67 -17.72
C THR A 154 34.37 -6.98 -17.70
N TRP A 155 33.64 -7.24 -18.79
CA TRP A 155 32.99 -8.52 -19.06
C TRP A 155 33.93 -9.42 -19.86
N ASP A 156 34.23 -10.61 -19.34
CA ASP A 156 35.00 -11.65 -20.00
C ASP A 156 34.05 -12.76 -20.50
N TYR A 157 34.28 -13.25 -21.72
CA TYR A 157 33.54 -14.40 -22.26
C TYR A 157 34.08 -15.70 -21.66
N LEU A 158 33.19 -16.62 -21.28
CA LEU A 158 33.61 -17.91 -20.76
C LEU A 158 34.07 -18.83 -21.89
N GLY A 159 35.39 -18.86 -22.10
CA GLY A 159 36.09 -19.81 -22.97
C GLY A 159 36.15 -19.45 -24.45
N ILE A 160 37.22 -18.78 -24.88
CA ILE A 160 37.87 -18.86 -26.21
C ILE A 160 39.22 -18.11 -26.14
N ASP A 161 40.22 -18.53 -26.91
CA ASP A 161 41.50 -17.82 -27.05
C ASP A 161 41.31 -16.58 -27.98
N PRO A 162 41.73 -15.36 -27.57
CA PRO A 162 41.60 -14.16 -28.40
C PRO A 162 42.30 -14.19 -29.77
N ALA A 163 43.14 -15.18 -30.07
CA ALA A 163 43.85 -15.29 -31.34
C ALA A 163 42.99 -15.78 -32.52
N ASP A 164 41.95 -16.59 -32.30
CA ASP A 164 41.21 -17.28 -33.38
C ASP A 164 40.04 -16.45 -33.95
N HIS A 165 40.41 -15.52 -34.83
CA HIS A 165 39.64 -15.04 -35.99
C HIS A 165 38.17 -14.54 -35.85
N GLY A 166 37.99 -13.27 -36.19
CA GLY A 166 36.92 -12.86 -37.13
C GLY A 166 35.63 -12.28 -36.52
N ALA A 167 35.12 -11.22 -37.14
CA ALA A 167 33.98 -10.47 -36.61
C ALA A 167 32.62 -11.04 -37.04
N SER A 168 32.18 -12.18 -36.45
CA SER A 168 30.78 -12.65 -36.53
C SER A 168 30.41 -13.74 -35.51
N THR A 169 30.56 -13.48 -34.20
CA THR A 169 30.24 -14.41 -33.07
C THR A 169 31.18 -15.64 -32.99
N PRO A 170 31.45 -16.19 -31.77
CA PRO A 170 30.44 -16.94 -31.02
C PRO A 170 30.39 -16.65 -29.50
N GLY A 171 29.34 -17.17 -28.86
CA GLY A 171 29.37 -17.63 -27.46
C GLY A 171 29.06 -19.13 -27.45
N TYR A 172 29.03 -19.78 -26.28
CA TYR A 172 28.71 -21.21 -26.21
C TYR A 172 27.37 -21.53 -26.89
N ILE A 173 27.40 -22.49 -27.81
CA ILE A 173 26.20 -22.99 -28.49
C ILE A 173 25.65 -24.15 -27.65
N VAL A 174 24.48 -23.91 -27.04
CA VAL A 174 23.68 -24.93 -26.33
C VAL A 174 22.32 -24.93 -27.01
N ASP A 175 22.25 -25.59 -28.16
CA ASP A 175 21.10 -25.57 -29.05
C ASP A 175 20.03 -26.63 -28.64
N GLY A 176 18.77 -26.47 -29.05
CA GLY A 176 17.64 -26.66 -28.11
C GLY A 176 16.68 -27.86 -28.28
N THR A 177 16.75 -28.64 -29.37
CA THR A 177 15.73 -29.67 -29.71
C THR A 177 15.69 -30.87 -28.76
N SER A 178 16.70 -31.02 -27.92
CA SER A 178 16.84 -32.14 -26.98
C SER A 178 16.26 -31.87 -25.59
N TRP A 179 15.66 -30.70 -25.36
CA TRP A 179 15.08 -30.33 -24.06
C TRP A 179 13.60 -30.74 -24.02
N PRO A 180 13.14 -31.50 -23.01
CA PRO A 180 11.70 -31.71 -22.80
C PRO A 180 11.04 -30.39 -22.36
N SER A 181 9.76 -30.20 -22.65
CA SER A 181 9.07 -28.95 -22.36
C SER A 181 8.82 -28.68 -20.86
N GLY A 182 8.65 -27.40 -20.50
CA GLY A 182 8.45 -26.94 -19.13
C GLY A 182 9.69 -26.27 -18.50
N TRP A 183 9.62 -26.03 -17.19
CA TRP A 183 10.58 -25.21 -16.44
C TRP A 183 11.89 -25.94 -16.10
N HIS A 184 13.00 -25.46 -16.66
CA HIS A 184 14.34 -25.99 -16.39
C HIS A 184 15.14 -25.17 -15.39
N LEU A 185 15.89 -25.85 -14.52
CA LEU A 185 16.58 -25.24 -13.39
C LEU A 185 18.11 -25.32 -13.54
N PHE A 186 18.76 -24.17 -13.74
CA PHE A 186 20.22 -24.09 -13.90
C PHE A 186 20.98 -24.06 -12.57
N ARG A 187 22.27 -24.44 -12.63
CA ARG A 187 23.21 -24.43 -11.51
C ARG A 187 24.63 -24.12 -12.02
N LEU A 188 25.35 -23.24 -11.33
CA LEU A 188 26.76 -22.90 -11.62
C LEU A 188 27.70 -23.45 -10.54
N GLU A 189 28.92 -23.80 -10.93
CA GLU A 189 30.04 -24.08 -10.03
C GLU A 189 31.29 -23.31 -10.49
N VAL A 190 32.09 -22.83 -9.53
CA VAL A 190 33.35 -22.11 -9.78
C VAL A 190 34.46 -22.72 -8.93
N ALA A 191 35.60 -23.03 -9.56
CA ALA A 191 36.75 -23.68 -8.93
C ALA A 191 38.06 -23.06 -9.44
N GLY A 192 38.58 -22.08 -8.69
CA GLY A 192 39.76 -21.31 -9.11
C GLY A 192 39.42 -20.38 -10.29
N ASP A 193 40.05 -20.61 -11.43
CA ASP A 193 39.76 -19.94 -12.70
C ASP A 193 38.72 -20.69 -13.56
N GLN A 194 38.30 -21.90 -13.19
CA GLN A 194 37.33 -22.69 -13.95
C GLN A 194 35.89 -22.41 -13.51
N VAL A 195 34.98 -22.31 -14.48
CA VAL A 195 33.53 -22.22 -14.29
C VAL A 195 32.84 -23.37 -15.02
N SER A 196 31.80 -23.93 -14.43
CA SER A 196 30.97 -25.01 -15.01
C SER A 196 29.49 -24.73 -14.80
N ALA A 197 28.67 -24.97 -15.81
CA ALA A 197 27.21 -24.82 -15.78
C ALA A 197 26.52 -26.18 -15.91
N PHE A 198 25.44 -26.38 -15.18
CA PHE A 198 24.64 -27.60 -15.09
C PHE A 198 23.14 -27.26 -15.17
N VAL A 199 22.33 -28.28 -15.43
CA VAL A 199 20.88 -28.29 -15.21
C VAL A 199 20.61 -29.34 -14.14
N ASP A 200 19.76 -29.07 -13.14
CA ASP A 200 19.68 -29.89 -11.90
C ASP A 200 19.32 -31.37 -12.14
N ASP A 201 18.66 -31.71 -13.27
CA ASP A 201 18.32 -33.08 -13.66
C ASP A 201 19.41 -33.81 -14.50
N MET A 202 20.49 -33.11 -14.89
CA MET A 202 21.57 -33.69 -15.71
C MET A 202 22.91 -33.74 -14.95
N GLY A 203 23.37 -34.97 -14.67
CA GLY A 203 24.59 -35.26 -13.88
C GLY A 203 25.95 -34.91 -14.53
N SER A 204 25.96 -34.08 -15.58
CA SER A 204 27.16 -33.62 -16.30
C SER A 204 27.01 -32.13 -16.62
N PRO A 205 28.09 -31.33 -16.65
CA PRO A 205 28.00 -29.92 -17.02
C PRO A 205 27.63 -29.76 -18.51
N VAL A 206 26.72 -28.83 -18.79
CA VAL A 206 26.28 -28.44 -20.14
C VAL A 206 27.21 -27.42 -20.80
N ALA A 207 28.01 -26.70 -20.01
CA ALA A 207 29.10 -25.84 -20.48
C ALA A 207 30.20 -25.73 -19.42
N THR A 208 31.45 -25.55 -19.85
CA THR A 208 32.61 -25.30 -18.97
C THR A 208 33.55 -24.30 -19.64
N GLY A 209 34.25 -23.46 -18.86
CA GLY A 209 35.16 -22.46 -19.41
C GLY A 209 36.12 -21.89 -18.36
N THR A 210 37.24 -21.34 -18.83
CA THR A 210 38.29 -20.71 -18.00
C THR A 210 38.16 -19.19 -18.02
N LEU A 211 38.34 -18.56 -16.86
CA LEU A 211 38.41 -17.10 -16.69
C LEU A 211 39.81 -16.59 -17.06
N THR A 212 39.85 -15.58 -17.92
CA THR A 212 41.07 -14.91 -18.41
C THR A 212 41.79 -14.08 -17.35
N ASN A 213 41.08 -13.66 -16.29
CA ASN A 213 41.65 -12.97 -15.12
C ASN A 213 41.05 -13.54 -13.82
N PRO A 214 41.84 -13.67 -12.73
CA PRO A 214 41.32 -14.06 -11.43
C PRO A 214 40.48 -12.93 -10.81
N LEU A 215 39.26 -13.24 -10.39
CA LEU A 215 38.27 -12.29 -9.86
C LEU A 215 38.74 -11.70 -8.50
N PRO A 216 38.86 -10.37 -8.37
CA PRO A 216 38.91 -9.73 -7.05
C PRO A 216 37.55 -9.90 -6.37
N ASP A 217 37.52 -10.62 -5.25
CA ASP A 217 36.33 -10.87 -4.41
C ASP A 217 35.06 -11.34 -5.17
N GLY A 218 35.25 -12.26 -6.12
CA GLY A 218 34.30 -13.35 -6.37
C GLY A 218 32.93 -13.00 -6.96
N GLN A 219 32.80 -11.97 -7.81
CA GLN A 219 31.56 -11.70 -8.55
C GLN A 219 31.55 -12.46 -9.89
N ALA A 220 30.41 -13.09 -10.24
CA ALA A 220 30.21 -13.74 -11.53
C ALA A 220 28.75 -13.65 -11.99
N GLY A 221 28.51 -13.55 -13.30
CA GLY A 221 27.17 -13.39 -13.87
C GLY A 221 26.79 -14.50 -14.83
N LEU A 222 25.57 -14.40 -15.35
CA LEU A 222 25.06 -15.19 -16.46
C LEU A 222 24.14 -14.33 -17.34
N TYR A 223 24.11 -14.62 -18.64
CA TYR A 223 23.15 -14.05 -19.58
C TYR A 223 22.49 -15.16 -20.42
N VAL A 224 21.27 -14.92 -20.90
CA VAL A 224 20.47 -15.81 -21.77
C VAL A 224 19.70 -14.93 -22.76
N TYR A 225 19.55 -15.32 -24.03
CA TYR A 225 18.91 -14.49 -25.06
C TYR A 225 17.91 -15.23 -25.98
N SER A 226 16.92 -14.49 -26.45
CA SER A 226 15.97 -14.79 -27.54
C SER A 226 15.99 -13.60 -28.52
N ALA A 227 15.88 -13.84 -29.83
CA ALA A 227 16.33 -12.87 -30.84
C ALA A 227 15.43 -12.72 -32.09
N GLY A 228 15.03 -11.47 -32.38
CA GLY A 228 14.39 -11.06 -33.64
C GLY A 228 15.23 -10.03 -34.42
N ASP A 229 15.34 -10.24 -35.74
CA ASP A 229 16.07 -9.51 -36.81
C ASP A 229 16.89 -8.22 -36.51
N TRP A 230 18.13 -8.23 -37.01
CA TRP A 230 19.12 -7.14 -36.91
C TRP A 230 19.00 -6.10 -38.04
N ALA A 231 18.54 -4.87 -37.72
CA ALA A 231 18.57 -3.75 -38.66
C ALA A 231 18.65 -2.33 -38.03
N GLY A 232 19.66 -2.08 -37.18
CA GLY A 232 20.21 -0.73 -37.02
C GLY A 232 19.88 0.02 -35.74
N LEU A 233 20.73 -0.17 -34.72
CA LEU A 233 21.15 0.86 -33.77
C LEU A 233 22.61 0.59 -33.41
N TYR A 234 23.45 1.62 -33.52
CA TYR A 234 24.85 1.64 -33.11
C TYR A 234 25.07 2.96 -32.35
N ASP A 235 26.08 2.92 -31.47
CA ASP A 235 26.65 4.05 -30.71
C ASP A 235 25.91 4.53 -29.43
N ASP A 236 26.75 4.90 -28.45
CA ASP A 236 26.50 5.56 -27.17
C ASP A 236 25.52 4.96 -26.14
N PHE A 237 25.97 3.86 -25.50
CA PHE A 237 25.90 3.75 -24.04
C PHE A 237 27.24 4.14 -23.41
N SER A 238 27.50 5.45 -23.32
CA SER A 238 28.62 5.99 -22.53
C SER A 238 28.17 7.23 -21.74
N ALA A 239 28.57 7.27 -20.46
CA ALA A 239 28.16 8.25 -19.44
C ALA A 239 26.64 8.36 -19.15
N ALA A 240 26.28 8.22 -17.87
CA ALA A 240 25.10 8.90 -17.35
C ALA A 240 25.45 10.40 -17.21
N SER A 241 25.24 11.19 -18.26
CA SER A 241 25.10 12.63 -18.08
C SER A 241 23.76 12.92 -17.42
N GLU A 242 23.67 14.05 -16.71
CA GLU A 242 22.39 14.63 -16.33
C GLU A 242 21.51 14.76 -17.58
N ALA A 243 20.24 14.36 -17.48
CA ALA A 243 19.28 14.69 -18.52
C ALA A 243 19.17 16.22 -18.55
N PRO A 244 19.44 16.90 -19.69
CA PRO A 244 19.41 18.35 -19.73
C PRO A 244 18.02 18.85 -19.32
N ALA A 245 17.97 19.83 -18.43
CA ALA A 245 16.72 20.40 -17.94
C ALA A 245 15.80 20.76 -19.12
N PRO A 246 14.48 20.47 -19.05
CA PRO A 246 13.57 20.74 -20.14
C PRO A 246 13.60 22.24 -20.49
N ALA A 247 13.49 22.56 -21.79
CA ALA A 247 13.73 23.90 -22.33
C ALA A 247 12.81 25.02 -21.78
N GLY A 248 11.83 24.68 -20.95
CA GLY A 248 11.13 25.53 -20.02
C GLY A 248 10.35 24.66 -19.01
N PHE A 249 10.06 25.20 -17.84
CA PHE A 249 9.18 24.55 -16.86
C PHE A 249 7.73 25.08 -16.97
N ASP A 250 6.73 24.27 -16.59
CA ASP A 250 5.36 24.76 -16.45
C ASP A 250 5.20 25.58 -15.17
N VAL A 251 5.80 25.10 -14.07
CA VAL A 251 5.86 25.82 -12.78
C VAL A 251 7.26 25.69 -12.19
N ILE A 252 7.77 26.77 -11.59
CA ILE A 252 8.88 26.70 -10.61
C ILE A 252 8.38 27.28 -9.28
N ILE A 253 8.64 26.56 -8.19
CA ILE A 253 8.51 27.06 -6.81
C ILE A 253 9.92 27.47 -6.35
N ARG A 254 10.14 28.73 -5.99
CA ARG A 254 11.48 29.30 -5.75
C ARG A 254 11.81 29.55 -4.28
N GLY A 255 13.07 29.29 -3.90
CA GLY A 255 13.66 29.77 -2.63
C GLY A 255 13.07 29.19 -1.35
N GLY A 256 12.30 28.10 -1.45
CA GLY A 256 11.70 27.44 -0.29
C GLY A 256 12.64 26.45 0.40
N THR A 257 12.29 26.07 1.63
CA THR A 257 12.88 24.89 2.26
C THR A 257 12.05 23.67 1.85
N VAL A 258 12.59 22.85 0.96
CA VAL A 258 11.97 21.62 0.47
C VAL A 258 12.20 20.51 1.49
N TYR A 259 11.12 19.86 1.91
CA TYR A 259 11.15 18.65 2.75
C TYR A 259 10.66 17.47 1.90
N PRO A 260 11.56 16.58 1.41
CA PRO A 260 11.18 15.54 0.45
C PRO A 260 10.15 14.53 0.99
N GLY A 261 10.14 14.33 2.32
CA GLY A 261 9.21 13.45 3.06
C GLY A 261 9.72 12.03 3.29
N GLY A 262 10.80 11.63 2.63
CA GLY A 262 11.51 10.37 2.86
C GLY A 262 12.63 10.53 3.90
N GLU A 263 13.64 9.67 3.83
CA GLU A 263 14.88 9.77 4.63
C GLU A 263 15.81 10.92 4.17
N ASP A 264 15.51 11.52 3.01
CA ASP A 264 16.27 12.63 2.44
C ASP A 264 16.13 13.89 3.33
N PRO A 265 17.23 14.54 3.74
CA PRO A 265 17.17 15.72 4.62
C PRO A 265 16.54 16.93 3.91
N PRO A 266 15.98 17.91 4.66
CA PRO A 266 15.48 19.14 4.07
C PRO A 266 16.58 19.93 3.37
N VAL A 267 16.22 20.52 2.22
CA VAL A 267 17.15 21.24 1.33
C VAL A 267 16.57 22.58 0.92
N ALA A 268 17.41 23.63 0.86
CA ALA A 268 17.04 24.90 0.25
C ALA A 268 17.20 24.74 -1.28
N ALA A 269 16.08 24.69 -2.00
CA ALA A 269 16.05 24.40 -3.44
C ALA A 269 14.79 24.99 -4.09
N ASP A 270 14.86 25.18 -5.40
CA ASP A 270 13.70 25.41 -6.25
C ASP A 270 13.09 24.04 -6.65
N VAL A 271 11.77 23.98 -6.83
CA VAL A 271 11.07 22.78 -7.35
C VAL A 271 10.52 23.08 -8.74
N GLY A 272 11.08 22.43 -9.76
CA GLY A 272 10.68 22.56 -11.16
C GLY A 272 9.67 21.49 -11.56
N ILE A 273 8.60 21.88 -12.25
CA ILE A 273 7.46 21.02 -12.61
C ILE A 273 7.21 21.09 -14.12
N VAL A 274 6.94 19.94 -14.74
CA VAL A 274 6.50 19.82 -16.14
C VAL A 274 5.32 18.85 -16.22
N GLY A 275 4.24 19.28 -16.89
CA GLY A 275 3.00 18.53 -16.99
C GLY A 275 2.39 18.23 -15.61
N ASP A 276 2.35 16.95 -15.26
CA ASP A 276 1.90 16.47 -13.94
C ASP A 276 3.04 16.05 -12.99
N ARG A 277 4.30 16.25 -13.37
CA ARG A 277 5.48 15.73 -12.64
C ARG A 277 6.41 16.80 -12.10
N ILE A 278 7.02 16.46 -10.96
CA ILE A 278 8.26 17.08 -10.49
C ILE A 278 9.36 16.67 -11.48
N ALA A 279 9.95 17.66 -12.13
CA ALA A 279 11.01 17.49 -13.12
C ALA A 279 12.40 17.75 -12.51
N SER A 280 12.51 18.62 -11.50
CA SER A 280 13.74 18.75 -10.69
C SER A 280 13.50 19.36 -9.30
N VAL A 281 14.49 19.21 -8.41
CA VAL A 281 14.56 19.76 -7.03
C VAL A 281 16.01 20.22 -6.78
N GLU A 282 16.35 21.43 -7.23
CA GLU A 282 17.73 21.96 -7.27
C GLU A 282 17.76 23.50 -7.37
N ASP A 283 18.91 24.13 -7.65
CA ASP A 283 18.97 25.56 -8.00
C ASP A 283 18.50 25.78 -9.46
N LEU A 284 17.36 26.46 -9.63
CA LEU A 284 16.77 26.78 -10.93
C LEU A 284 16.87 28.27 -11.30
N ALA A 285 17.85 29.01 -10.75
CA ALA A 285 18.07 30.44 -11.06
C ALA A 285 18.37 30.73 -12.54
N GLY A 286 18.90 29.74 -13.29
CA GLY A 286 19.12 29.84 -14.75
C GLY A 286 17.90 29.54 -15.62
N HIS A 287 16.80 29.05 -15.03
CA HIS A 287 15.62 28.57 -15.74
C HIS A 287 14.39 29.46 -15.48
N THR A 288 13.40 29.41 -16.36
CA THR A 288 12.13 30.15 -16.23
C THR A 288 10.93 29.22 -16.36
N ALA A 289 9.78 29.66 -15.85
CA ALA A 289 8.52 28.93 -15.94
C ALA A 289 7.33 29.77 -16.42
N THR A 290 6.26 29.08 -16.84
CA THR A 290 4.97 29.73 -17.16
C THR A 290 4.29 30.29 -15.90
N LEU A 291 4.51 29.67 -14.74
CA LEU A 291 4.14 30.16 -13.42
C LEU A 291 5.36 30.09 -12.48
N GLU A 292 5.75 31.21 -11.89
CA GLU A 292 6.75 31.24 -10.83
C GLU A 292 6.09 31.56 -9.49
N ILE A 293 6.36 30.73 -8.48
CA ILE A 293 5.83 30.84 -7.12
C ILE A 293 7.00 31.20 -6.21
N ASP A 294 6.97 32.39 -5.61
CA ASP A 294 7.90 32.73 -4.54
C ASP A 294 7.53 31.97 -3.26
N ALA A 295 8.44 31.14 -2.77
CA ALA A 295 8.34 30.41 -1.51
C ALA A 295 9.46 30.79 -0.53
N THR A 296 10.08 31.96 -0.68
CA THR A 296 11.15 32.46 0.20
C THR A 296 10.72 32.45 1.67
N GLY A 297 11.39 31.63 2.49
CA GLY A 297 11.07 31.46 3.91
C GLY A 297 9.85 30.58 4.22
N LEU A 298 9.26 29.96 3.20
CA LEU A 298 8.18 28.98 3.32
C LEU A 298 8.71 27.55 3.24
N ILE A 299 7.88 26.61 3.68
CA ILE A 299 8.11 25.17 3.62
C ILE A 299 7.41 24.60 2.38
N VAL A 300 8.12 23.79 1.59
CA VAL A 300 7.59 23.12 0.39
C VAL A 300 7.58 21.62 0.65
N VAL A 301 6.40 21.00 0.59
CA VAL A 301 6.14 19.63 1.06
C VAL A 301 5.27 18.86 0.09
N PRO A 302 5.31 17.51 0.09
CA PRO A 302 4.31 16.72 -0.60
C PRO A 302 2.92 17.10 -0.09
N GLY A 303 1.95 17.20 -1.01
CA GLY A 303 0.59 17.53 -0.66
C GLY A 303 -0.04 16.51 0.30
N PHE A 304 -0.89 16.98 1.20
CA PHE A 304 -1.38 16.14 2.30
C PHE A 304 -2.39 15.10 1.81
N ILE A 305 -2.37 13.94 2.45
CA ILE A 305 -3.24 12.81 2.14
C ILE A 305 -4.23 12.64 3.30
N ASP A 306 -5.51 12.89 3.04
CA ASP A 306 -6.56 12.68 4.04
C ASP A 306 -6.94 11.21 4.11
N THR A 307 -6.32 10.52 5.06
CA THR A 307 -6.47 9.06 5.30
C THR A 307 -7.86 8.66 5.79
N HIS A 308 -8.69 9.61 6.21
CA HIS A 308 -10.02 9.32 6.74
C HIS A 308 -11.01 10.41 6.34
N SER A 309 -11.68 10.23 5.19
CA SER A 309 -12.69 11.15 4.71
C SER A 309 -14.05 10.47 4.47
N HIS A 310 -15.11 11.26 4.62
CA HIS A 310 -16.49 10.93 4.23
C HIS A 310 -16.96 11.81 3.06
N ALA A 311 -16.04 12.03 2.11
CA ALA A 311 -16.25 12.78 0.87
C ALA A 311 -16.52 11.84 -0.33
N ASP A 312 -17.29 10.78 -0.12
CA ASP A 312 -17.52 9.64 -1.04
C ASP A 312 -18.13 9.98 -2.42
N SER A 313 -18.60 11.22 -2.59
CA SER A 313 -19.08 11.77 -3.87
C SER A 313 -17.99 12.52 -4.66
N GLY A 314 -16.79 12.71 -4.10
CA GLY A 314 -15.69 13.46 -4.67
C GLY A 314 -16.04 14.91 -5.00
N GLY A 315 -15.57 15.38 -6.15
CA GLY A 315 -15.81 16.73 -6.68
C GLY A 315 -14.77 17.75 -6.25
N ALA A 316 -15.19 19.02 -6.12
CA ALA A 316 -14.26 20.14 -5.94
C ALA A 316 -13.57 20.20 -4.55
N LEU A 317 -14.24 19.71 -3.51
CA LEU A 317 -13.69 19.50 -2.16
C LEU A 317 -12.83 20.67 -1.62
N THR A 318 -13.30 21.90 -1.84
CA THR A 318 -12.50 23.13 -1.72
C THR A 318 -12.04 23.44 -0.29
N GLN A 319 -12.75 22.96 0.72
CA GLN A 319 -12.38 23.04 2.13
C GLN A 319 -11.22 22.09 2.51
N TYR A 320 -11.01 21.00 1.77
CA TYR A 320 -9.84 20.13 1.92
C TYR A 320 -8.64 20.73 1.21
N LEU A 321 -8.83 21.25 -0.01
CA LEU A 321 -7.79 21.98 -0.75
C LEU A 321 -7.20 23.14 0.08
N ARG A 322 -8.05 23.90 0.78
CA ARG A 322 -7.63 24.98 1.71
C ARG A 322 -6.78 24.50 2.90
N GLN A 323 -6.82 23.22 3.22
CA GLN A 323 -6.04 22.61 4.29
C GLN A 323 -4.70 22.03 3.82
N GLY A 324 -4.35 22.13 2.53
CA GLY A 324 -3.15 21.51 1.96
C GLY A 324 -3.37 20.09 1.41
N VAL A 325 -4.61 19.57 1.48
CA VAL A 325 -4.93 18.21 1.04
C VAL A 325 -4.97 18.12 -0.48
N THR A 326 -4.20 17.17 -1.02
CA THR A 326 -4.12 16.86 -2.45
C THR A 326 -4.68 15.50 -2.81
N THR A 327 -4.90 14.59 -1.84
CA THR A 327 -5.50 13.27 -2.04
C THR A 327 -6.48 12.94 -0.92
N ILE A 328 -7.63 12.38 -1.28
CA ILE A 328 -8.73 12.00 -0.38
C ILE A 328 -8.90 10.49 -0.39
N ILE A 329 -8.98 9.90 0.81
CA ILE A 329 -9.31 8.49 1.00
C ILE A 329 -10.73 8.39 1.57
N ALA A 330 -11.64 7.83 0.78
CA ALA A 330 -13.07 7.67 1.07
C ALA A 330 -13.45 6.18 1.24
N GLY A 331 -14.73 5.90 1.40
CA GLY A 331 -15.24 4.54 1.64
C GLY A 331 -15.03 4.06 3.08
N ASN A 332 -14.91 4.97 4.04
CA ASN A 332 -14.56 4.69 5.43
C ASN A 332 -15.74 4.22 6.31
N CYS A 333 -15.44 3.75 7.53
CA CYS A 333 -16.41 3.36 8.54
C CYS A 333 -17.51 2.38 8.05
N GLY A 334 -17.19 1.49 7.11
CA GLY A 334 -18.12 0.53 6.53
C GLY A 334 -19.12 1.09 5.53
N GLY A 335 -19.11 2.39 5.24
CA GLY A 335 -19.92 3.01 4.19
C GLY A 335 -19.09 3.29 2.94
N SER A 336 -19.62 2.95 1.76
CA SER A 336 -19.00 3.28 0.47
C SER A 336 -20.04 3.41 -0.64
N PRO A 337 -19.69 3.97 -1.81
CA PRO A 337 -20.43 3.77 -3.05
C PRO A 337 -20.64 2.29 -3.36
N ASN A 338 -21.64 1.97 -4.19
CA ASN A 338 -21.94 0.60 -4.59
C ASN A 338 -20.79 0.03 -5.47
N PRO A 339 -20.15 -1.09 -5.07
CA PRO A 339 -19.00 -1.65 -5.80
C PRO A 339 -19.26 -1.90 -7.29
N SER A 340 -20.45 -2.41 -7.63
CA SER A 340 -20.87 -2.68 -9.02
C SER A 340 -21.03 -1.43 -9.90
N THR A 341 -20.86 -0.23 -9.33
CA THR A 341 -20.91 1.05 -10.04
C THR A 341 -19.58 1.81 -10.01
N LEU A 342 -18.53 1.27 -9.39
CA LEU A 342 -17.29 1.99 -9.10
C LEU A 342 -16.56 2.46 -10.38
N GLU A 343 -16.52 1.63 -11.43
CA GLU A 343 -16.01 2.02 -12.75
C GLU A 343 -16.71 3.27 -13.30
N SER A 344 -18.04 3.29 -13.29
CA SER A 344 -18.85 4.42 -13.76
C SER A 344 -18.67 5.67 -12.89
N LEU A 345 -18.43 5.49 -11.58
CA LEU A 345 -18.13 6.58 -10.66
C LEU A 345 -16.76 7.21 -10.98
N PHE A 346 -15.71 6.39 -11.12
CA PHE A 346 -14.38 6.87 -11.50
C PHE A 346 -14.39 7.53 -12.89
N ALA A 347 -15.09 6.97 -13.87
CA ALA A 347 -15.26 7.59 -15.19
C ALA A 347 -15.98 8.95 -15.11
N ALA A 348 -16.99 9.10 -14.25
CA ALA A 348 -17.70 10.38 -14.04
C ALA A 348 -16.89 11.41 -13.21
N MET A 349 -15.91 10.95 -12.43
CA MET A 349 -14.99 11.79 -11.66
C MET A 349 -13.82 12.33 -12.50
N ALA A 350 -13.40 11.64 -13.56
CA ALA A 350 -12.23 12.01 -14.35
C ALA A 350 -12.30 13.46 -14.88
N GLY A 351 -11.31 14.28 -14.51
CA GLY A 351 -11.24 15.70 -14.88
C GLY A 351 -12.20 16.62 -14.12
N ASN A 352 -12.88 16.13 -13.08
CA ASN A 352 -13.89 16.87 -12.31
C ASN A 352 -13.60 16.88 -10.79
N LEU A 353 -12.43 16.42 -10.36
CA LEU A 353 -12.00 16.41 -8.96
C LEU A 353 -11.02 17.55 -8.63
N GLY A 354 -11.14 18.13 -7.44
CA GLY A 354 -10.15 19.05 -6.89
C GLY A 354 -8.87 18.29 -6.50
N PRO A 355 -8.87 17.57 -5.37
CA PRO A 355 -7.83 16.61 -4.99
C PRO A 355 -7.98 15.29 -5.77
N ASN A 356 -6.95 14.44 -5.75
CA ASN A 356 -7.08 13.04 -6.13
C ASN A 356 -8.05 12.31 -5.20
N TYR A 357 -8.65 11.22 -5.67
CA TYR A 357 -9.67 10.46 -4.94
C TYR A 357 -9.42 8.96 -5.04
N MET A 358 -9.50 8.27 -3.91
CA MET A 358 -9.53 6.81 -3.83
C MET A 358 -10.60 6.37 -2.82
N THR A 359 -11.05 5.11 -2.93
CA THR A 359 -12.08 4.56 -2.03
C THR A 359 -11.73 3.15 -1.57
N LEU A 360 -12.14 2.85 -0.34
CA LEU A 360 -12.34 1.49 0.15
C LEU A 360 -13.78 1.02 -0.17
N ILE A 361 -14.03 -0.27 0.00
CA ILE A 361 -15.36 -0.89 -0.06
C ILE A 361 -15.91 -1.04 1.36
N GLY A 362 -17.12 -0.55 1.61
CA GLY A 362 -17.74 -0.54 2.92
C GLY A 362 -18.46 -1.84 3.26
N HIS A 363 -18.06 -2.51 4.33
CA HIS A 363 -18.73 -3.69 4.90
C HIS A 363 -20.24 -3.50 5.14
N ASN A 364 -20.66 -2.36 5.67
CA ASN A 364 -22.06 -2.10 5.95
C ASN A 364 -22.84 -1.84 4.64
N THR A 365 -22.20 -1.29 3.60
CA THR A 365 -22.71 -1.29 2.22
C THR A 365 -22.85 -2.73 1.69
N LEU A 366 -21.84 -3.59 1.85
CA LEU A 366 -21.89 -5.00 1.42
C LEU A 366 -23.04 -5.77 2.09
N ARG A 367 -23.17 -5.68 3.43
CA ARG A 367 -24.26 -6.30 4.19
C ARG A 367 -25.64 -5.83 3.70
N SER A 368 -25.76 -4.55 3.38
CA SER A 368 -27.01 -3.96 2.87
C SER A 368 -27.36 -4.46 1.46
N LEU A 369 -26.37 -4.58 0.57
CA LEU A 369 -26.55 -5.14 -0.78
C LEU A 369 -26.91 -6.64 -0.75
N ALA A 370 -26.32 -7.40 0.19
CA ALA A 370 -26.66 -8.81 0.44
C ALA A 370 -27.95 -9.00 1.27
N GLY A 371 -28.68 -7.92 1.60
CA GLY A 371 -29.97 -7.96 2.28
C GLY A 371 -29.93 -8.46 3.73
N LEU A 372 -28.81 -8.27 4.45
CA LEU A 372 -28.72 -8.64 5.87
C LEU A 372 -29.51 -7.69 6.76
N SER A 373 -30.40 -8.25 7.58
CA SER A 373 -31.00 -7.60 8.76
C SER A 373 -30.59 -8.25 10.09
N GLY A 374 -30.18 -9.53 10.06
CA GLY A 374 -29.70 -10.27 11.24
C GLY A 374 -28.19 -10.22 11.41
N ALA A 375 -27.69 -11.04 12.35
CA ALA A 375 -26.27 -11.12 12.72
C ALA A 375 -25.44 -11.95 11.74
N THR A 376 -25.59 -13.27 11.75
CA THR A 376 -24.84 -14.18 10.89
C THR A 376 -25.40 -14.17 9.46
N PRO A 377 -24.58 -13.92 8.41
CA PRO A 377 -25.01 -14.11 7.03
C PRO A 377 -25.38 -15.58 6.76
N ALA A 378 -26.47 -15.82 6.01
CA ALA A 378 -26.64 -17.10 5.35
C ALA A 378 -25.53 -17.30 4.30
N PRO A 379 -25.13 -18.55 3.95
CA PRO A 379 -24.02 -18.79 3.01
C PRO A 379 -24.15 -18.06 1.66
N ALA A 380 -25.37 -17.95 1.12
CA ALA A 380 -25.64 -17.21 -0.11
C ALA A 380 -25.44 -15.68 0.05
N GLN A 381 -25.66 -15.13 1.25
CA GLN A 381 -25.44 -13.71 1.55
C GLN A 381 -23.95 -13.42 1.76
N MET A 382 -23.22 -14.29 2.45
CA MET A 382 -21.75 -14.22 2.53
C MET A 382 -21.14 -14.26 1.11
N GLN A 383 -21.60 -15.18 0.27
CA GLN A 383 -21.16 -15.25 -1.13
C GLN A 383 -21.50 -13.96 -1.91
N ALA A 384 -22.67 -13.36 -1.70
CA ALA A 384 -23.02 -12.09 -2.33
C ALA A 384 -22.13 -10.92 -1.86
N MET A 385 -21.78 -10.85 -0.57
CA MET A 385 -20.83 -9.85 -0.06
C MET A 385 -19.43 -10.05 -0.65
N LEU A 386 -18.93 -11.29 -0.72
CA LEU A 386 -17.65 -11.61 -1.35
C LEU A 386 -17.66 -11.24 -2.85
N THR A 387 -18.73 -11.54 -3.58
CA THR A 387 -18.85 -11.18 -5.01
C THR A 387 -18.91 -9.66 -5.24
N HIS A 388 -19.57 -8.90 -4.36
CA HIS A 388 -19.56 -7.43 -4.44
C HIS A 388 -18.23 -6.81 -4.01
N LEU A 389 -17.53 -7.41 -3.05
CA LEU A 389 -16.18 -7.00 -2.65
C LEU A 389 -15.18 -7.21 -3.80
N GLU A 390 -15.20 -8.39 -4.42
CA GLU A 390 -14.39 -8.74 -5.60
C GLU A 390 -14.63 -7.75 -6.76
N GLN A 391 -15.90 -7.44 -7.06
CA GLN A 391 -16.26 -6.41 -8.05
C GLN A 391 -15.63 -5.04 -7.73
N GLY A 392 -15.57 -4.67 -6.45
CA GLY A 392 -14.94 -3.42 -6.00
C GLY A 392 -13.42 -3.43 -6.15
N MET A 393 -12.76 -4.51 -5.74
CA MET A 393 -11.30 -4.67 -5.84
C MET A 393 -10.84 -4.69 -7.31
N VAL A 394 -11.53 -5.46 -8.17
CA VAL A 394 -11.27 -5.48 -9.62
C VAL A 394 -11.54 -4.13 -10.27
N SER A 395 -12.51 -3.35 -9.77
CA SER A 395 -12.73 -1.95 -10.18
C SER A 395 -11.69 -0.97 -9.61
N GLY A 396 -10.66 -1.43 -8.91
CA GLY A 396 -9.56 -0.62 -8.39
C GLY A 396 -9.75 -0.03 -7.00
N ALA A 397 -10.70 -0.50 -6.18
CA ALA A 397 -10.77 -0.10 -4.77
C ALA A 397 -9.50 -0.53 -3.99
N PHE A 398 -9.15 0.22 -2.94
CA PHE A 398 -7.91 0.00 -2.18
C PHE A 398 -8.03 -0.99 -1.01
N GLY A 399 -9.21 -1.59 -0.82
CA GLY A 399 -9.47 -2.56 0.24
C GLY A 399 -10.87 -2.50 0.82
N LEU A 400 -11.02 -3.05 2.03
CA LEU A 400 -12.26 -3.12 2.81
C LEU A 400 -12.22 -2.09 3.96
N SER A 401 -13.36 -1.49 4.30
CA SER A 401 -13.56 -0.79 5.57
C SER A 401 -14.71 -1.40 6.37
N THR A 402 -14.63 -1.34 7.70
CA THR A 402 -15.74 -1.75 8.60
C THR A 402 -16.28 -0.62 9.46
N GLY A 403 -17.58 -0.71 9.74
CA GLY A 403 -18.36 0.20 10.60
C GLY A 403 -18.98 -0.57 11.75
N LEU A 404 -18.15 -1.15 12.63
CA LEU A 404 -18.57 -2.15 13.61
C LEU A 404 -19.34 -1.57 14.80
N ILE A 405 -19.40 -0.24 14.96
CA ILE A 405 -20.31 0.42 15.92
C ILE A 405 -21.72 0.65 15.34
N TYR A 406 -21.88 0.60 14.01
CA TYR A 406 -23.08 1.03 13.29
C TYR A 406 -23.90 -0.15 12.75
N ALA A 407 -25.21 0.05 12.61
CA ALA A 407 -26.02 -0.87 11.81
C ALA A 407 -25.56 -0.86 10.34
N THR A 408 -25.61 -1.97 9.60
CA THR A 408 -25.89 -3.35 10.03
C THR A 408 -24.65 -4.07 10.59
N GLY A 409 -23.49 -3.40 10.61
CA GLY A 409 -22.18 -3.99 10.91
C GLY A 409 -21.93 -4.41 12.35
N PHE A 410 -22.55 -3.78 13.36
CA PHE A 410 -22.35 -4.20 14.76
C PHE A 410 -22.82 -5.62 15.08
N ASN A 411 -23.68 -6.18 14.22
CA ASN A 411 -24.16 -7.56 14.32
C ASN A 411 -23.26 -8.58 13.60
N SER A 412 -22.16 -8.19 12.95
CA SER A 412 -21.21 -9.16 12.36
C SER A 412 -20.43 -9.92 13.44
N SER A 413 -19.94 -11.11 13.11
CA SER A 413 -18.92 -11.79 13.93
C SER A 413 -17.51 -11.53 13.40
N THR A 414 -16.48 -11.79 14.20
CA THR A 414 -15.08 -11.59 13.78
C THR A 414 -14.73 -12.44 12.55
N GLU A 415 -15.24 -13.67 12.47
CA GLU A 415 -15.01 -14.60 11.35
C GLU A 415 -15.61 -14.10 10.04
N GLU A 416 -16.70 -13.33 10.08
CA GLU A 416 -17.26 -12.67 8.90
C GLU A 416 -16.31 -11.59 8.37
N ILE A 417 -15.72 -10.80 9.28
CA ILE A 417 -14.76 -9.76 8.92
C ILE A 417 -13.44 -10.36 8.42
N ILE A 418 -12.96 -11.44 9.07
CA ILE A 418 -11.82 -12.23 8.61
C ILE A 418 -12.08 -12.72 7.18
N ALA A 419 -13.20 -13.38 6.91
CA ALA A 419 -13.50 -13.91 5.57
C ALA A 419 -13.50 -12.84 4.47
N LEU A 420 -13.99 -11.63 4.76
CA LEU A 420 -13.96 -10.50 3.83
C LEU A 420 -12.55 -9.88 3.70
N ALA A 421 -11.81 -9.73 4.79
CA ALA A 421 -10.43 -9.21 4.75
C ALA A 421 -9.44 -10.18 4.09
N SER A 422 -9.58 -11.50 4.32
CA SER A 422 -8.84 -12.55 3.63
C SER A 422 -9.11 -12.56 2.12
N ALA A 423 -10.27 -12.09 1.67
CA ALA A 423 -10.57 -11.90 0.24
C ALA A 423 -9.91 -10.64 -0.35
N VAL A 424 -9.64 -9.61 0.46
CA VAL A 424 -8.88 -8.41 0.03
C VAL A 424 -7.38 -8.68 -0.06
N ALA A 425 -6.83 -9.53 0.83
CA ALA A 425 -5.38 -9.72 0.93
C ALA A 425 -4.70 -10.11 -0.42
N PRO A 426 -5.22 -11.05 -1.24
CA PRO A 426 -4.66 -11.37 -2.56
C PRO A 426 -4.58 -10.18 -3.52
N HIS A 427 -5.50 -9.21 -3.40
CA HIS A 427 -5.50 -7.97 -4.18
C HIS A 427 -4.50 -6.92 -3.66
N GLY A 428 -3.66 -7.24 -2.68
CA GLY A 428 -2.73 -6.27 -2.08
C GLY A 428 -3.43 -5.12 -1.33
N GLY A 429 -4.74 -5.21 -1.08
CA GLY A 429 -5.52 -4.15 -0.45
C GLY A 429 -5.42 -4.16 1.07
N ILE A 430 -5.94 -3.10 1.68
CA ILE A 430 -5.94 -2.88 3.13
C ILE A 430 -7.27 -3.26 3.81
N TYR A 431 -7.23 -3.36 5.14
CA TYR A 431 -8.40 -3.45 6.00
C TYR A 431 -8.47 -2.24 6.94
N ALA A 432 -9.43 -1.33 6.75
CA ALA A 432 -9.68 -0.23 7.67
C ALA A 432 -10.83 -0.56 8.64
N SER A 433 -10.78 -0.07 9.89
CA SER A 433 -11.84 -0.35 10.86
C SER A 433 -12.20 0.83 11.76
N HIS A 434 -13.45 1.28 11.66
CA HIS A 434 -14.17 1.84 12.79
C HIS A 434 -14.55 0.67 13.70
N ILE A 435 -13.72 0.45 14.72
CA ILE A 435 -13.79 -0.71 15.62
C ILE A 435 -15.09 -0.76 16.43
N ARG A 436 -15.44 -1.96 16.92
CA ARG A 436 -16.76 -2.29 17.48
C ARG A 436 -17.18 -1.47 18.69
N GLY A 437 -16.21 -0.94 19.44
CA GLY A 437 -16.46 0.00 20.53
C GLY A 437 -15.26 0.90 20.78
N GLU A 438 -15.52 2.19 21.02
CA GLU A 438 -14.50 3.21 21.28
C GLU A 438 -14.51 3.71 22.74
N GLY A 439 -15.48 3.25 23.53
CA GLY A 439 -15.64 3.55 24.96
C GLY A 439 -15.09 2.43 25.85
N THR A 440 -15.87 1.99 26.83
CA THR A 440 -15.50 0.94 27.81
C THR A 440 -14.92 -0.35 27.20
N GLY A 441 -15.38 -0.76 26.02
CA GLY A 441 -14.90 -1.96 25.32
C GLY A 441 -13.64 -1.79 24.45
N VAL A 442 -13.02 -0.60 24.40
CA VAL A 442 -12.05 -0.24 23.34
C VAL A 442 -10.86 -1.19 23.20
N LEU A 443 -10.25 -1.64 24.30
CA LEU A 443 -9.10 -2.55 24.25
C LEU A 443 -9.47 -3.94 23.67
N GLY A 444 -10.71 -4.39 23.86
CA GLY A 444 -11.23 -5.61 23.24
C GLY A 444 -11.47 -5.44 21.74
N ALA A 445 -11.99 -4.28 21.32
CA ALA A 445 -12.22 -3.97 19.91
C ALA A 445 -10.90 -3.72 19.13
N VAL A 446 -9.83 -3.27 19.81
CA VAL A 446 -8.47 -3.26 19.27
C VAL A 446 -7.92 -4.68 19.11
N ALA A 447 -8.14 -5.56 20.09
CA ALA A 447 -7.75 -6.97 19.98
C ALA A 447 -8.47 -7.67 18.81
N GLU A 448 -9.76 -7.40 18.61
CA GLU A 448 -10.54 -7.86 17.44
C GLU A 448 -9.91 -7.39 16.11
N ALA A 449 -9.53 -6.11 15.99
CA ALA A 449 -8.88 -5.59 14.78
C ALA A 449 -7.52 -6.25 14.52
N ILE A 450 -6.75 -6.55 15.58
CA ILE A 450 -5.46 -7.26 15.52
C ILE A 450 -5.65 -8.74 15.17
N GLU A 451 -6.76 -9.36 15.60
CA GLU A 451 -7.16 -10.72 15.20
C GLU A 451 -7.48 -10.77 13.70
N VAL A 452 -8.32 -9.85 13.19
CA VAL A 452 -8.57 -9.72 11.74
C VAL A 452 -7.28 -9.51 10.96
N ALA A 453 -6.38 -8.64 11.42
CA ALA A 453 -5.08 -8.40 10.77
C ALA A 453 -4.23 -9.67 10.66
N ARG A 454 -4.21 -10.50 11.72
CA ARG A 454 -3.46 -11.76 11.78
C ARG A 454 -4.02 -12.83 10.86
N GLU A 455 -5.32 -13.08 10.91
CA GLU A 455 -5.94 -14.18 10.18
C GLU A 455 -6.19 -13.85 8.69
N SER A 456 -6.23 -12.56 8.33
CA SER A 456 -6.35 -12.12 6.93
C SER A 456 -5.03 -11.88 6.20
N GLY A 457 -3.97 -11.45 6.91
CA GLY A 457 -2.75 -10.96 6.26
C GLY A 457 -2.95 -9.66 5.46
N CYS A 458 -4.00 -8.90 5.74
CA CYS A 458 -4.16 -7.52 5.27
C CYS A 458 -3.34 -6.53 6.11
N TRP A 459 -2.75 -5.54 5.44
CA TRP A 459 -2.31 -4.33 6.14
C TRP A 459 -3.55 -3.65 6.72
N THR A 460 -3.49 -3.27 7.99
CA THR A 460 -4.67 -2.88 8.77
C THR A 460 -4.54 -1.45 9.30
N GLN A 461 -5.58 -0.64 9.11
CA GLN A 461 -5.72 0.69 9.70
C GLN A 461 -6.82 0.68 10.75
N ILE A 462 -6.46 0.87 12.02
CA ILE A 462 -7.47 1.18 13.04
C ILE A 462 -7.82 2.66 12.92
N SER A 463 -9.08 2.93 12.56
CA SER A 463 -9.50 4.27 12.21
C SER A 463 -9.58 5.21 13.41
N HIS A 464 -9.30 6.49 13.17
CA HIS A 464 -9.58 7.64 14.04
C HIS A 464 -9.45 7.36 15.55
N VAL A 465 -8.25 6.92 15.96
CA VAL A 465 -8.02 6.26 17.25
C VAL A 465 -8.33 7.15 18.44
N LYS A 466 -9.02 6.61 19.45
CA LYS A 466 -9.51 7.36 20.60
C LYS A 466 -9.89 6.48 21.80
N CYS A 467 -9.97 7.12 22.96
CA CYS A 467 -10.61 6.59 24.16
C CYS A 467 -11.80 7.51 24.50
N ALA A 468 -13.02 7.06 24.16
CA ALA A 468 -14.20 7.91 24.02
C ALA A 468 -15.27 7.70 25.11
N ALA A 469 -14.84 7.31 26.32
CA ALA A 469 -15.68 7.22 27.52
C ALA A 469 -14.85 7.55 28.78
N PRO A 470 -15.44 8.18 29.83
CA PRO A 470 -14.72 8.57 31.04
C PRO A 470 -13.94 7.45 31.74
N GLN A 471 -14.42 6.21 31.63
CA GLN A 471 -13.85 5.02 32.25
C GLN A 471 -12.57 4.50 31.55
N VAL A 472 -12.26 4.98 30.34
CA VAL A 472 -11.08 4.59 29.55
C VAL A 472 -10.18 5.78 29.18
N TRP A 473 -10.44 6.97 29.72
CA TRP A 473 -9.51 8.09 29.59
C TRP A 473 -8.16 7.75 30.24
N ASN A 474 -7.07 8.15 29.59
CA ASN A 474 -5.68 7.77 29.86
C ASN A 474 -5.29 6.33 29.44
N SER A 475 -6.19 5.52 28.86
CA SER A 475 -5.87 4.20 28.32
C SER A 475 -5.23 4.22 26.92
N ALA A 476 -4.89 5.39 26.36
CA ALA A 476 -4.16 5.47 25.10
C ALA A 476 -2.81 4.73 25.14
N GLY A 477 -2.15 4.68 26.30
CA GLY A 477 -0.92 3.89 26.48
C GLY A 477 -1.15 2.38 26.34
N ASP A 478 -2.21 1.85 26.98
CA ASP A 478 -2.56 0.42 26.91
C ASP A 478 -3.01 0.03 25.48
N TYR A 479 -3.76 0.92 24.83
CA TYR A 479 -4.17 0.78 23.43
C TYR A 479 -2.95 0.66 22.51
N LEU A 480 -2.01 1.60 22.59
CA LEU A 480 -0.81 1.61 21.75
C LEU A 480 0.07 0.39 22.02
N ALA A 481 0.19 -0.06 23.27
CA ALA A 481 0.94 -1.27 23.61
C ALA A 481 0.40 -2.54 22.94
N LEU A 482 -0.91 -2.66 22.70
CA LEU A 482 -1.48 -3.76 21.91
C LEU A 482 -1.04 -3.68 20.44
N VAL A 483 -1.05 -2.49 19.86
CA VAL A 483 -0.69 -2.25 18.45
C VAL A 483 0.83 -2.43 18.24
N ASP A 484 1.67 -1.94 19.14
CA ASP A 484 3.11 -2.18 19.11
C ASP A 484 3.46 -3.66 19.27
N ALA A 485 2.78 -4.36 20.18
CA ALA A 485 2.95 -5.81 20.33
C ALA A 485 2.53 -6.59 19.08
N ALA A 486 1.52 -6.12 18.33
CA ALA A 486 1.09 -6.68 17.06
C ALA A 486 2.12 -6.43 15.93
N ASN A 487 2.62 -5.20 15.78
CA ASN A 487 3.63 -4.89 14.77
C ASN A 487 4.97 -5.58 15.07
N ALA A 488 5.34 -5.74 16.35
CA ALA A 488 6.50 -6.53 16.77
C ALA A 488 6.38 -8.04 16.47
N GLN A 489 5.18 -8.55 16.16
CA GLN A 489 4.94 -9.92 15.66
C GLN A 489 5.03 -10.02 14.13
N GLY A 490 5.31 -8.91 13.41
CA GLY A 490 5.35 -8.85 11.95
C GLY A 490 3.98 -8.59 11.30
N LEU A 491 2.96 -8.24 12.07
CA LEU A 491 1.70 -7.71 11.52
C LEU A 491 1.92 -6.24 11.08
N HIS A 492 1.07 -5.75 10.18
CA HIS A 492 1.08 -4.35 9.76
C HIS A 492 -0.23 -3.71 10.26
N VAL A 493 -0.18 -3.07 11.42
CA VAL A 493 -1.36 -2.48 12.08
C VAL A 493 -1.07 -1.03 12.42
N TRP A 494 -1.47 -0.10 11.55
CA TRP A 494 -1.28 1.33 11.71
C TRP A 494 -2.63 2.01 12.01
N MET A 495 -2.63 3.34 12.12
CA MET A 495 -3.72 4.11 12.73
C MET A 495 -3.89 5.48 12.07
N ASP A 496 -5.09 6.06 12.11
CA ASP A 496 -5.31 7.48 11.80
C ASP A 496 -5.90 8.25 12.99
N GLN A 497 -5.77 9.58 13.02
CA GLN A 497 -6.44 10.43 14.01
C GLN A 497 -6.69 11.87 13.50
N TYR A 498 -7.80 12.47 13.93
CA TYR A 498 -8.05 13.91 13.85
C TYR A 498 -7.66 14.64 15.15
N PRO A 499 -7.10 15.86 15.07
CA PRO A 499 -6.52 16.58 16.22
C PRO A 499 -7.56 17.30 17.11
N TYR A 500 -8.62 16.60 17.53
CA TYR A 500 -9.74 17.16 18.32
C TYR A 500 -10.23 16.20 19.42
N THR A 501 -10.68 16.76 20.55
CA THR A 501 -11.24 16.02 21.70
C THR A 501 -12.75 15.72 21.59
N ALA A 502 -13.33 15.89 20.41
CA ALA A 502 -14.72 15.55 20.12
C ALA A 502 -14.82 14.76 18.81
N SER A 503 -15.82 13.89 18.71
CA SER A 503 -16.19 13.19 17.48
C SER A 503 -17.51 13.73 16.91
N GLN A 504 -17.86 13.39 15.67
CA GLN A 504 -19.19 13.62 15.10
C GLN A 504 -19.73 12.31 14.53
N THR A 505 -21.00 12.00 14.80
CA THR A 505 -21.73 10.91 14.13
C THR A 505 -23.26 11.08 14.29
N THR A 506 -24.05 10.07 13.91
CA THR A 506 -25.50 9.99 14.15
C THR A 506 -25.83 9.90 15.64
N VAL A 507 -26.99 10.42 16.06
CA VAL A 507 -27.53 10.24 17.41
C VAL A 507 -27.70 8.77 17.81
N ASN A 508 -27.79 7.86 16.83
CA ASN A 508 -28.04 6.43 17.06
C ASN A 508 -27.02 5.76 17.99
N VAL A 509 -25.79 6.28 18.12
CA VAL A 509 -24.78 5.74 19.05
C VAL A 509 -25.11 5.98 20.53
N LEU A 510 -26.24 6.64 20.84
CA LEU A 510 -26.82 6.76 22.17
C LEU A 510 -28.00 5.80 22.42
N PHE A 511 -28.42 5.00 21.42
CA PHE A 511 -29.45 3.97 21.58
C PHE A 511 -28.84 2.57 21.59
N PRO A 512 -29.32 1.65 22.44
CA PRO A 512 -28.78 0.31 22.52
C PRO A 512 -28.99 -0.47 21.22
N GLN A 513 -28.02 -1.33 20.91
CA GLN A 513 -27.92 -2.00 19.61
C GLN A 513 -29.14 -2.86 19.28
N TRP A 514 -29.74 -3.53 20.26
CA TRP A 514 -30.97 -4.31 20.07
C TRP A 514 -32.14 -3.42 19.64
N ALA A 515 -32.32 -2.26 20.29
CA ALA A 515 -33.42 -1.34 20.01
C ALA A 515 -33.30 -0.67 18.64
N GLN A 516 -32.09 -0.44 18.13
CA GLN A 516 -31.90 0.08 16.78
C GLN A 516 -32.47 -0.86 15.70
N SER A 517 -32.49 -2.18 15.95
CA SER A 517 -33.06 -3.18 15.03
C SER A 517 -34.58 -3.37 15.20
N SER A 518 -35.18 -2.93 16.30
CA SER A 518 -36.59 -3.15 16.63
C SER A 518 -37.32 -1.90 17.15
N TRP A 519 -36.89 -0.69 16.78
CA TRP A 519 -37.26 0.59 17.43
C TRP A 519 -38.73 0.76 17.84
N SER A 520 -39.70 0.43 16.98
CA SER A 520 -41.13 0.56 17.31
C SER A 520 -41.58 -0.38 18.44
N ASP A 521 -40.96 -1.55 18.55
CA ASP A 521 -41.20 -2.53 19.61
C ASP A 521 -40.46 -2.12 20.89
N ALA A 522 -39.22 -1.64 20.76
CA ALA A 522 -38.43 -1.10 21.87
C ALA A 522 -39.17 0.04 22.60
N VAL A 523 -39.68 1.03 21.86
CA VAL A 523 -40.42 2.18 22.41
C VAL A 523 -41.80 1.79 22.99
N THR A 524 -42.44 0.73 22.47
CA THR A 524 -43.81 0.35 22.88
C THR A 524 -43.84 -0.66 24.03
N ASN A 525 -42.96 -1.66 23.99
CA ASN A 525 -43.01 -2.84 24.85
C ASN A 525 -41.79 -2.97 25.80
N HIS A 526 -40.67 -2.30 25.50
CA HIS A 526 -39.42 -2.36 26.27
C HIS A 526 -38.92 -0.96 26.72
N ARG A 527 -39.84 -0.02 26.96
CA ARG A 527 -39.53 1.40 27.24
C ARG A 527 -38.56 1.59 28.42
N GLU A 528 -38.79 0.92 29.55
CA GLU A 528 -37.94 1.03 30.76
C GLU A 528 -36.50 0.53 30.51
N GLU A 529 -36.35 -0.51 29.68
CA GLU A 529 -35.06 -1.10 29.29
C GLU A 529 -34.30 -0.18 28.32
N LEU A 530 -35.01 0.36 27.33
CA LEU A 530 -34.51 1.37 26.39
C LEU A 530 -34.05 2.65 27.08
N GLU A 531 -34.84 3.19 28.03
CA GLU A 531 -34.46 4.35 28.84
C GLU A 531 -33.19 4.08 29.66
N ALA A 532 -33.12 2.94 30.34
CA ALA A 532 -32.00 2.59 31.20
C ALA A 532 -30.67 2.48 30.43
N GLU A 533 -30.66 1.77 29.30
CA GLU A 533 -29.46 1.66 28.46
C GLU A 533 -29.13 2.98 27.72
N THR A 534 -30.12 3.75 27.27
CA THR A 534 -29.89 5.07 26.67
C THR A 534 -29.23 6.02 27.67
N ARG A 535 -29.70 6.03 28.93
CA ARG A 535 -29.11 6.77 30.05
C ARG A 535 -27.66 6.34 30.31
N GLU A 536 -27.36 5.03 30.26
CA GLU A 536 -25.99 4.54 30.39
C GLU A 536 -25.11 4.98 29.20
N LEU A 537 -25.62 4.94 27.96
CA LEU A 537 -24.87 5.38 26.78
C LEU A 537 -24.56 6.89 26.81
N ILE A 538 -25.47 7.72 27.33
CA ILE A 538 -25.21 9.14 27.60
C ILE A 538 -24.10 9.30 28.67
N ALA A 539 -24.17 8.54 29.77
CA ALA A 539 -23.14 8.56 30.81
C ALA A 539 -21.77 8.06 30.29
N ASN A 540 -21.77 7.07 29.40
CA ASN A 540 -20.57 6.55 28.73
C ASN A 540 -20.01 7.52 27.68
N ARG A 541 -20.75 8.53 27.21
CA ARG A 541 -20.19 9.70 26.49
C ARG A 541 -19.77 10.84 27.42
N GLY A 542 -19.95 10.67 28.73
CA GLY A 542 -19.53 11.59 29.79
C GLY A 542 -20.58 12.60 30.24
N GLY A 543 -21.84 12.47 29.83
CA GLY A 543 -22.96 13.34 30.22
C GLY A 543 -23.68 14.01 29.05
N ALA A 544 -24.91 14.47 29.32
CA ALA A 544 -25.75 15.18 28.34
C ALA A 544 -25.20 16.56 27.95
N ASP A 545 -24.35 17.15 28.80
CA ASP A 545 -23.58 18.38 28.56
C ASP A 545 -22.45 18.19 27.51
N ARG A 546 -22.19 16.94 27.09
CA ARG A 546 -21.19 16.61 26.06
C ARG A 546 -21.79 16.21 24.72
N VAL A 547 -23.12 16.16 24.62
CA VAL A 547 -23.86 15.82 23.39
C VAL A 547 -24.41 17.12 22.79
N TYR A 548 -23.81 17.59 21.70
CA TYR A 548 -24.20 18.83 21.01
C TYR A 548 -24.86 18.52 19.67
N PHE A 549 -26.12 18.89 19.49
CA PHE A 549 -26.85 18.66 18.25
C PHE A 549 -26.37 19.58 17.12
N ILE A 550 -26.10 19.03 15.94
CA ILE A 550 -25.70 19.78 14.73
C ILE A 550 -26.67 19.60 13.55
N SER A 551 -27.73 18.82 13.75
CA SER A 551 -28.90 18.72 12.88
C SER A 551 -30.11 18.25 13.70
N GLY A 552 -31.24 17.98 13.06
CA GLY A 552 -32.47 17.56 13.75
C GLY A 552 -33.19 18.71 14.46
N PRO A 553 -34.18 18.40 15.33
CA PRO A 553 -35.07 19.40 15.93
C PRO A 553 -34.37 20.37 16.88
N PHE A 554 -33.28 19.94 17.53
CA PHE A 554 -32.56 20.71 18.54
C PHE A 554 -31.21 21.27 18.06
N ASN A 555 -31.02 21.39 16.74
CA ASN A 555 -29.78 21.88 16.13
C ASN A 555 -29.20 23.12 16.84
N ARG A 556 -27.89 23.07 17.13
CA ARG A 556 -27.06 24.04 17.86
C ARG A 556 -27.32 24.18 19.37
N GLN A 557 -27.83 23.13 20.02
CA GLN A 557 -28.03 23.07 21.48
C GLN A 557 -27.38 21.82 22.09
N TYR A 558 -27.03 21.85 23.37
CA TYR A 558 -26.64 20.66 24.13
C TYR A 558 -27.87 19.90 24.61
N LEU A 559 -27.77 18.58 24.70
CA LEU A 559 -28.85 17.72 25.23
C LEU A 559 -29.23 18.10 26.66
N SER A 560 -28.28 18.53 27.49
CA SER A 560 -28.53 19.06 28.84
C SER A 560 -29.46 20.28 28.84
N ASP A 561 -29.24 21.22 27.91
CA ASP A 561 -29.98 22.48 27.85
C ASP A 561 -31.42 22.23 27.36
N VAL A 562 -31.57 21.31 26.39
CA VAL A 562 -32.87 20.88 25.87
C VAL A 562 -33.68 20.16 26.94
N ALA A 563 -33.08 19.20 27.64
CA ALA A 563 -33.72 18.48 28.75
C ALA A 563 -34.18 19.43 29.86
N ALA A 564 -33.29 20.33 30.30
CA ALA A 564 -33.60 21.34 31.30
C ALA A 564 -34.69 22.34 30.88
N ALA A 565 -34.73 22.72 29.60
CA ALA A 565 -35.77 23.62 29.06
C ALA A 565 -37.13 22.92 28.89
N ALA A 566 -37.14 21.61 28.61
CA ALA A 566 -38.35 20.80 28.49
C ALA A 566 -38.91 20.33 29.84
N GLY A 567 -38.06 20.21 30.87
CA GLY A 567 -38.42 19.57 32.14
C GLY A 567 -38.54 18.04 32.03
N LYS A 568 -37.75 17.44 31.13
CA LYS A 568 -37.63 16.00 30.85
C LYS A 568 -36.24 15.50 31.25
N ASP A 569 -36.07 14.20 31.43
CA ASP A 569 -34.74 13.59 31.52
C ASP A 569 -34.09 13.45 30.11
N PRO A 570 -32.74 13.40 30.01
CA PRO A 570 -32.04 13.43 28.71
C PRO A 570 -32.42 12.29 27.75
N GLU A 571 -32.63 11.08 28.26
CA GLU A 571 -33.07 9.92 27.49
C GLU A 571 -34.47 10.10 26.88
N ASP A 572 -35.42 10.76 27.57
CA ASP A 572 -36.75 11.04 27.01
C ASP A 572 -36.69 12.03 25.83
N ILE A 573 -35.78 13.00 25.87
CA ILE A 573 -35.52 13.90 24.72
C ILE A 573 -35.06 13.08 23.52
N LEU A 574 -34.14 12.13 23.73
CA LEU A 574 -33.64 11.29 22.65
C LEU A 574 -34.71 10.33 22.12
N ILE A 575 -35.48 9.68 23.00
CA ILE A 575 -36.47 8.66 22.61
C ILE A 575 -37.70 9.29 21.96
N ASP A 576 -38.32 10.31 22.59
CA ASP A 576 -39.60 10.86 22.15
C ASP A 576 -39.47 12.01 21.16
N ASP A 577 -38.51 12.92 21.35
CA ASP A 577 -38.45 14.18 20.61
C ASP A 577 -37.44 14.16 19.45
N VAL A 578 -36.44 13.27 19.48
CA VAL A 578 -35.46 13.06 18.39
C VAL A 578 -35.73 11.76 17.62
N GLY A 579 -35.76 10.62 18.30
CA GLY A 579 -35.93 9.29 17.73
C GLY A 579 -34.74 8.76 16.93
N LEU A 580 -34.82 7.49 16.54
CA LEU A 580 -33.80 6.81 15.73
C LEU A 580 -33.59 7.53 14.39
N GLY A 581 -32.37 7.98 14.12
CA GLY A 581 -31.99 8.73 12.92
C GLY A 581 -32.35 10.22 12.93
N GLY A 582 -32.97 10.76 13.99
CA GLY A 582 -33.51 12.12 14.02
C GLY A 582 -32.50 13.26 14.04
N ALA A 583 -31.23 13.00 14.39
CA ALA A 583 -30.18 14.01 14.45
C ALA A 583 -28.76 13.43 14.24
N SER A 584 -27.82 14.31 13.92
CA SER A 584 -26.38 14.10 14.08
C SER A 584 -25.87 14.99 15.22
N CYS A 585 -24.89 14.50 15.97
CA CYS A 585 -24.33 15.16 17.14
C CYS A 585 -22.80 15.22 17.08
N VAL A 586 -22.25 16.22 17.75
CA VAL A 586 -20.86 16.25 18.21
C VAL A 586 -20.81 15.71 19.64
N PHE A 587 -19.81 14.87 19.94
CA PHE A 587 -19.64 14.19 21.23
C PHE A 587 -18.30 14.55 21.87
N HIS A 588 -18.30 15.41 22.89
CA HIS A 588 -17.11 15.86 23.63
C HIS A 588 -16.60 14.80 24.62
N SER A 589 -16.36 13.58 24.13
CA SER A 589 -16.20 12.35 24.92
C SER A 589 -14.75 11.88 25.12
N MET A 590 -13.75 12.63 24.62
CA MET A 590 -12.31 12.35 24.76
C MET A 590 -11.60 13.41 25.61
N ILE A 591 -10.34 13.14 25.99
CA ILE A 591 -9.46 14.12 26.63
C ILE A 591 -8.21 14.43 25.80
N GLU A 592 -7.69 15.65 25.98
CA GLU A 592 -6.52 16.19 25.26
C GLU A 592 -5.24 15.36 25.49
N ALA A 593 -5.12 14.68 26.63
CA ALA A 593 -3.95 13.84 26.94
C ALA A 593 -3.89 12.57 26.08
N ASP A 594 -5.01 11.87 25.90
CA ASP A 594 -5.10 10.70 25.02
C ASP A 594 -4.89 11.11 23.56
N VAL A 595 -5.51 12.22 23.12
CA VAL A 595 -5.32 12.77 21.77
C VAL A 595 -3.84 13.03 21.48
N ARG A 596 -3.11 13.67 22.42
CA ARG A 596 -1.66 13.89 22.27
C ARG A 596 -0.86 12.58 22.25
N THR A 597 -1.14 11.67 23.19
CA THR A 597 -0.48 10.36 23.28
C THR A 597 -0.60 9.57 21.97
N PHE A 598 -1.80 9.54 21.38
CA PHE A 598 -2.05 8.92 20.08
C PHE A 598 -1.31 9.64 18.95
N MET A 599 -1.51 10.95 18.73
CA MET A 599 -0.87 11.62 17.60
C MET A 599 0.67 11.60 17.67
N GLN A 600 1.28 11.48 18.85
CA GLN A 600 2.73 11.35 19.01
C GLN A 600 3.27 9.95 18.67
N HIS A 601 2.41 8.95 18.51
CA HIS A 601 2.83 7.59 18.15
C HIS A 601 3.32 7.50 16.69
N PRO A 602 4.44 6.82 16.38
CA PRO A 602 5.00 6.78 15.02
C PRO A 602 4.06 6.20 13.94
N LEU A 603 3.11 5.35 14.32
CA LEU A 603 2.17 4.68 13.40
C LEU A 603 0.80 5.37 13.27
N VAL A 604 0.62 6.56 13.86
CA VAL A 604 -0.60 7.39 13.70
C VAL A 604 -0.41 8.42 12.58
N MET A 605 -1.23 8.29 11.53
CA MET A 605 -1.41 9.23 10.43
C MET A 605 -2.42 10.33 10.78
N VAL A 606 -2.44 11.42 10.03
CA VAL A 606 -3.51 12.42 10.12
C VAL A 606 -4.67 12.04 9.18
N GLY A 607 -5.87 11.94 9.74
CA GLY A 607 -7.12 11.73 9.02
C GLY A 607 -8.17 12.71 9.54
N SER A 608 -9.02 13.28 8.69
CA SER A 608 -9.92 14.36 9.11
C SER A 608 -11.19 13.87 9.81
N ASP A 609 -11.66 12.66 9.48
CA ASP A 609 -13.03 12.17 9.74
C ASP A 609 -14.09 13.23 9.34
N GLY A 610 -13.79 14.01 8.30
CA GLY A 610 -14.59 15.16 7.90
C GLY A 610 -15.82 14.77 7.09
N PRO A 611 -17.05 14.92 7.62
CA PRO A 611 -18.15 15.43 6.81
C PRO A 611 -17.90 16.91 6.51
N THR A 612 -18.56 17.44 5.48
CA THR A 612 -18.36 18.82 5.00
C THR A 612 -19.04 19.89 5.87
N SER A 613 -19.71 19.50 6.96
CA SER A 613 -20.46 20.35 7.87
C SER A 613 -20.60 19.73 9.27
N GLY A 614 -20.87 20.57 10.27
CA GLY A 614 -21.01 20.16 11.67
C GLY A 614 -19.75 20.42 12.50
N HIS A 615 -18.81 19.50 12.49
CA HIS A 615 -17.57 19.57 13.27
C HIS A 615 -16.47 20.35 12.52
N PRO A 616 -15.64 21.17 13.20
CA PRO A 616 -14.56 21.94 12.56
C PRO A 616 -13.46 21.12 11.86
N ARG A 617 -13.46 19.78 12.01
CA ARG A 617 -12.41 18.89 11.51
C ARG A 617 -12.38 18.84 9.98
N GLY A 618 -13.55 18.93 9.33
CA GLY A 618 -13.67 19.00 7.87
C GLY A 618 -13.13 20.29 7.21
N SER A 619 -12.72 21.30 7.99
CA SER A 619 -12.06 22.53 7.49
C SER A 619 -10.76 22.92 8.22
N GLY A 620 -10.34 22.16 9.23
CA GLY A 620 -9.26 22.54 10.14
C GLY A 620 -8.23 21.47 10.51
N THR A 621 -8.43 20.18 10.23
CA THR A 621 -7.55 19.10 10.71
C THR A 621 -6.06 19.32 10.40
N PHE A 622 -5.67 19.50 9.13
CA PHE A 622 -4.24 19.63 8.80
C PHE A 622 -3.61 20.94 9.31
N PRO A 623 -4.25 22.12 9.15
CA PRO A 623 -3.76 23.38 9.73
C PRO A 623 -3.72 23.38 11.26
N ARG A 624 -4.60 22.64 11.93
CA ARG A 624 -4.58 22.45 13.39
C ARG A 624 -3.39 21.61 13.82
N PHE A 625 -3.14 20.50 13.12
CA PHE A 625 -2.01 19.62 13.37
C PHE A 625 -0.68 20.38 13.18
N TRP A 626 -0.48 21.05 12.04
CA TRP A 626 0.71 21.85 11.76
C TRP A 626 0.85 23.09 12.66
N GLY A 627 -0.25 23.81 12.91
CA GLY A 627 -0.25 25.07 13.64
C GLY A 627 -0.24 24.93 15.16
N LEU A 628 -1.26 24.29 15.73
CA LEU A 628 -1.38 24.14 17.18
C LEU A 628 -0.41 23.10 17.72
N TYR A 629 -0.44 21.88 17.20
CA TYR A 629 0.35 20.77 17.75
C TYR A 629 1.82 20.81 17.30
N GLY A 630 2.05 21.19 16.04
CA GLY A 630 3.38 21.48 15.48
C GLY A 630 4.01 22.75 16.03
N ARG A 631 3.67 23.93 15.48
CA ARG A 631 4.30 25.21 15.84
C ARG A 631 4.11 25.59 17.32
N GLU A 632 2.87 25.66 17.80
CA GLU A 632 2.57 26.33 19.08
C GLU A 632 2.89 25.47 20.32
N LEU A 633 2.68 24.16 20.22
CA LEU A 633 2.96 23.20 21.28
C LEU A 633 4.32 22.47 21.12
N GLY A 634 4.94 22.54 19.95
CA GLY A 634 6.27 21.98 19.71
C GLY A 634 6.35 20.46 19.77
N LEU A 635 5.27 19.73 19.47
CA LEU A 635 5.21 18.27 19.65
C LEU A 635 5.96 17.48 18.57
N PHE A 636 6.29 18.11 17.44
CA PHE A 636 6.84 17.47 16.25
C PHE A 636 7.94 18.32 15.60
N THR A 637 8.88 17.67 14.91
CA THR A 637 9.72 18.35 13.92
C THR A 637 8.96 18.50 12.59
N VAL A 638 9.47 19.30 11.65
CA VAL A 638 8.81 19.47 10.35
C VAL A 638 8.82 18.16 9.55
N GLU A 639 9.92 17.41 9.60
CA GLU A 639 10.07 16.10 8.97
C GLU A 639 8.98 15.13 9.46
N GLU A 640 8.72 15.09 10.77
CA GLU A 640 7.68 14.24 11.35
C GLU A 640 6.26 14.72 11.02
N MET A 641 6.03 16.04 10.94
CA MET A 641 4.75 16.57 10.46
C MET A 641 4.48 16.20 9.00
N VAL A 642 5.50 16.26 8.14
CA VAL A 642 5.43 15.79 6.75
C VAL A 642 5.15 14.30 6.72
N ARG A 643 5.93 13.49 7.44
CA ARG A 643 5.77 12.04 7.46
C ARG A 643 4.34 11.63 7.84
N LYS A 644 3.77 12.24 8.87
CA LYS A 644 2.39 12.00 9.34
C LYS A 644 1.29 12.52 8.42
N THR A 645 1.58 13.47 7.53
CA THR A 645 0.59 14.08 6.61
C THR A 645 0.76 13.70 5.14
N SER A 646 1.89 13.10 4.74
CA SER A 646 2.10 12.53 3.40
C SER A 646 2.69 11.11 3.41
N THR A 647 3.97 10.88 3.72
CA THR A 647 4.64 9.61 3.37
C THR A 647 4.20 8.38 4.13
N LEU A 648 3.75 8.52 5.38
CA LEU A 648 3.16 7.41 6.14
C LEU A 648 1.85 6.95 5.47
N ALA A 649 0.98 7.90 5.11
CA ALA A 649 -0.25 7.64 4.37
C ALA A 649 0.02 7.10 2.96
N ALA A 650 1.02 7.65 2.26
CA ALA A 650 1.39 7.21 0.92
C ALA A 650 1.91 5.76 0.91
N THR A 651 2.62 5.36 1.97
CA THR A 651 3.05 3.97 2.17
C THR A 651 1.87 3.06 2.49
N GLN A 652 1.07 3.40 3.51
CA GLN A 652 -0.07 2.58 3.96
C GLN A 652 -1.04 2.21 2.83
N PHE A 653 -1.23 3.12 1.88
CA PHE A 653 -2.21 3.01 0.80
C PHE A 653 -1.59 2.79 -0.59
N HIS A 654 -0.34 2.34 -0.65
CA HIS A 654 0.33 1.97 -1.90
C HIS A 654 0.40 3.09 -2.96
N LEU A 655 0.47 4.35 -2.51
CA LEU A 655 0.52 5.54 -3.36
C LEU A 655 1.97 5.97 -3.67
N THR A 656 2.94 5.52 -2.88
CA THR A 656 4.38 5.71 -3.15
C THR A 656 4.77 4.99 -4.45
N GLU A 657 4.21 3.81 -4.67
CA GLU A 657 4.31 2.95 -5.85
C GLU A 657 3.70 3.66 -7.09
N GLN A 658 2.58 4.38 -6.90
CA GLN A 658 2.00 5.29 -7.91
C GLN A 658 2.79 6.60 -8.10
N ARG A 659 3.94 6.74 -7.41
CA ARG A 659 4.79 7.93 -7.40
C ARG A 659 4.10 9.18 -6.86
N ARG A 660 3.43 9.08 -5.70
CA ARG A 660 2.87 10.19 -4.91
C ARG A 660 3.49 10.23 -3.50
N GLY A 661 3.18 11.27 -2.72
CA GLY A 661 3.54 11.38 -1.30
C GLY A 661 4.97 11.85 -0.99
N LEU A 662 5.86 11.88 -1.97
CA LEU A 662 7.26 12.33 -1.90
C LEU A 662 7.52 13.47 -2.90
N LEU A 663 8.42 14.41 -2.57
CA LEU A 663 8.97 15.36 -3.54
C LEU A 663 10.27 14.82 -4.13
N ARG A 664 10.17 14.08 -5.23
CA ARG A 664 11.31 13.50 -5.98
C ARG A 664 11.07 13.61 -7.49
N THR A 665 12.14 13.71 -8.28
CA THR A 665 12.03 13.74 -9.75
C THR A 665 11.27 12.53 -10.28
N GLY A 666 10.33 12.77 -11.20
CA GLY A 666 9.44 11.74 -11.76
C GLY A 666 8.21 11.40 -10.91
N PHE A 667 8.08 11.96 -9.69
CA PHE A 667 6.84 11.87 -8.90
C PHE A 667 5.79 12.86 -9.39
N PHE A 668 4.52 12.58 -9.08
CA PHE A 668 3.43 13.52 -9.31
C PHE A 668 3.65 14.80 -8.50
N ALA A 669 3.44 15.96 -9.12
CA ALA A 669 3.50 17.26 -8.46
C ALA A 669 2.21 17.55 -7.66
N ASP A 670 1.95 16.71 -6.65
CA ASP A 670 1.03 16.98 -5.55
C ASP A 670 1.85 17.67 -4.44
N ILE A 671 1.66 18.98 -4.24
CA ILE A 671 2.53 19.81 -3.39
C ILE A 671 1.68 20.76 -2.54
N ALA A 672 2.01 20.90 -1.26
CA ALA A 672 1.56 22.02 -0.44
C ALA A 672 2.74 22.95 -0.12
N VAL A 673 2.49 24.25 -0.13
CA VAL A 673 3.44 25.26 0.38
C VAL A 673 2.84 25.84 1.65
N VAL A 674 3.61 25.77 2.74
CA VAL A 674 3.17 26.09 4.11
C VAL A 674 4.00 27.25 4.64
N ASP A 675 3.33 28.23 5.25
CA ASP A 675 3.96 29.27 6.05
C ASP A 675 4.12 28.78 7.50
N PRO A 676 5.34 28.45 7.95
CA PRO A 676 5.57 27.98 9.32
C PRO A 676 5.19 29.01 10.38
N ALA A 677 5.18 30.31 10.07
CA ALA A 677 4.84 31.35 11.03
C ALA A 677 3.32 31.52 11.20
N THR A 678 2.49 31.22 10.18
CA THR A 678 1.05 31.54 10.21
C THR A 678 0.08 30.37 10.02
N VAL A 679 0.55 29.15 9.71
CA VAL A 679 -0.33 27.98 9.54
C VAL A 679 -1.17 27.71 10.80
N ILE A 680 -2.51 27.73 10.71
CA ILE A 680 -3.41 27.45 11.84
C ILE A 680 -4.83 27.16 11.37
N ASP A 681 -5.58 26.37 12.13
CA ASP A 681 -7.02 26.23 11.96
C ASP A 681 -7.77 27.49 12.45
N ARG A 682 -8.93 27.74 11.83
CA ARG A 682 -9.86 28.78 12.27
C ARG A 682 -11.28 28.26 12.51
N ALA A 683 -11.55 27.03 12.10
CA ALA A 683 -12.84 26.39 12.27
C ALA A 683 -13.09 26.10 13.76
N THR A 684 -14.27 26.49 14.26
CA THR A 684 -14.74 26.19 15.63
C THR A 684 -16.05 25.43 15.59
N PHE A 685 -16.54 24.90 16.72
CA PHE A 685 -17.85 24.24 16.76
C PHE A 685 -19.01 25.17 16.39
N ASP A 686 -18.90 26.48 16.66
CA ASP A 686 -19.86 27.49 16.21
C ASP A 686 -19.72 27.90 14.74
N GLN A 687 -18.49 27.81 14.19
CA GLN A 687 -18.17 28.24 12.83
C GLN A 687 -17.26 27.21 12.14
N PRO A 688 -17.77 26.00 11.84
CA PRO A 688 -16.97 24.83 11.45
C PRO A 688 -16.40 24.88 10.03
N THR A 689 -16.73 25.91 9.26
CA THR A 689 -16.33 26.10 7.85
C THR A 689 -15.41 27.31 7.64
N LEU A 690 -14.87 27.91 8.71
CA LEU A 690 -13.91 29.01 8.60
C LEU A 690 -12.62 28.55 7.91
N THR A 691 -12.20 29.32 6.91
CA THR A 691 -10.97 29.07 6.15
C THR A 691 -9.73 29.22 7.04
N PRO A 692 -8.81 28.24 7.03
CA PRO A 692 -7.54 28.28 7.77
C PRO A 692 -6.56 29.32 7.20
N LEU A 693 -5.40 29.48 7.85
CA LEU A 693 -4.32 30.36 7.41
C LEU A 693 -3.03 29.58 7.10
N GLY A 694 -2.04 30.27 6.52
CA GLY A 694 -0.67 29.80 6.32
C GLY A 694 -0.47 28.66 5.32
N ILE A 695 -1.41 28.45 4.39
CA ILE A 695 -1.22 27.55 3.25
C ILE A 695 -1.47 28.35 1.96
N PRO A 696 -0.49 29.16 1.50
CA PRO A 696 -0.68 30.05 0.36
C PRO A 696 -0.83 29.32 -0.98
N TRP A 697 -0.18 28.16 -1.17
CA TRP A 697 -0.24 27.42 -2.44
C TRP A 697 -0.47 25.93 -2.22
N VAL A 698 -1.29 25.33 -3.08
CA VAL A 698 -1.51 23.89 -3.17
C VAL A 698 -1.61 23.52 -4.65
N LEU A 699 -0.83 22.54 -5.07
CA LEU A 699 -0.79 21.99 -6.41
C LEU A 699 -1.25 20.53 -6.36
N VAL A 700 -2.08 20.12 -7.32
CA VAL A 700 -2.50 18.72 -7.51
C VAL A 700 -2.17 18.36 -8.95
N ASN A 701 -1.43 17.27 -9.17
CA ASN A 701 -0.93 16.87 -10.49
C ASN A 701 -0.32 18.05 -11.29
N GLY A 702 0.56 18.85 -10.66
CA GLY A 702 1.26 19.99 -11.26
C GLY A 702 0.44 21.28 -11.41
N ARG A 703 -0.85 21.27 -11.07
CA ARG A 703 -1.77 22.41 -11.29
C ARG A 703 -2.16 23.07 -9.97
N ALA A 704 -1.92 24.37 -9.85
CA ALA A 704 -2.32 25.16 -8.69
C ALA A 704 -3.85 25.16 -8.51
N VAL A 705 -4.30 24.56 -7.41
CA VAL A 705 -5.70 24.50 -6.96
C VAL A 705 -5.96 25.45 -5.78
N VAL A 706 -4.91 25.86 -5.07
CA VAL A 706 -4.89 27.05 -4.21
C VAL A 706 -3.72 27.94 -4.65
N ALA A 707 -3.97 29.24 -4.73
CA ALA A 707 -2.98 30.26 -5.06
C ALA A 707 -3.22 31.51 -4.20
N ASN A 708 -2.19 31.98 -3.50
CA ASN A 708 -2.28 33.05 -2.49
C ASN A 708 -3.43 32.86 -1.49
N GLY A 709 -3.68 31.61 -1.05
CA GLY A 709 -4.77 31.23 -0.13
C GLY A 709 -6.19 31.23 -0.76
N ALA A 710 -6.32 31.59 -2.03
CA ALA A 710 -7.57 31.53 -2.78
C ALA A 710 -7.67 30.22 -3.57
N VAL A 711 -8.79 29.50 -3.42
CA VAL A 711 -9.10 28.31 -4.21
C VAL A 711 -9.36 28.71 -5.67
N GLN A 712 -8.76 27.96 -6.59
CA GLN A 712 -8.88 28.14 -8.03
C GLN A 712 -10.01 27.28 -8.61
N SER A 713 -10.40 27.55 -9.86
CA SER A 713 -11.41 26.77 -10.58
C SER A 713 -10.88 25.43 -11.15
N ALA A 714 -9.57 25.21 -11.10
CA ALA A 714 -8.92 24.02 -11.64
C ALA A 714 -9.37 22.73 -10.92
N ARG A 715 -9.57 21.67 -11.70
CA ARG A 715 -9.94 20.32 -11.22
C ARG A 715 -9.00 19.25 -11.80
N PRO A 716 -7.73 19.23 -11.40
CA PRO A 716 -6.70 18.35 -11.94
C PRO A 716 -6.63 16.98 -11.23
N GLY A 717 -7.41 16.78 -10.16
CA GLY A 717 -7.43 15.55 -9.38
C GLY A 717 -7.91 14.35 -10.19
N ARG A 718 -7.41 13.17 -9.85
CA ARG A 718 -7.71 11.92 -10.56
C ARG A 718 -8.35 10.90 -9.62
N PRO A 719 -9.29 10.06 -10.10
CA PRO A 719 -9.54 8.79 -9.45
C PRO A 719 -8.23 7.98 -9.50
N LEU A 720 -7.82 7.44 -8.36
CA LEU A 720 -6.71 6.51 -8.25
C LEU A 720 -7.27 5.10 -8.06
N ARG A 721 -6.52 4.08 -8.50
CA ARG A 721 -6.94 2.68 -8.45
C ARG A 721 -5.80 1.81 -7.91
N LEU A 722 -6.10 0.81 -7.08
CA LEU A 722 -5.08 -0.09 -6.52
C LEU A 722 -4.37 -0.92 -7.62
N THR A 723 -5.08 -1.24 -8.71
CA THR A 723 -4.55 -1.87 -9.92
C THR A 723 -3.32 -1.15 -10.48
N ASP A 724 -3.25 0.16 -10.30
CA ASP A 724 -2.23 1.04 -10.87
C ASP A 724 -0.98 1.12 -9.97
N SER A 725 -1.03 0.55 -8.75
CA SER A 725 0.13 0.41 -7.85
C SER A 725 1.02 -0.78 -8.19
N PHE A 726 0.44 -1.85 -8.74
CA PHE A 726 1.11 -3.16 -8.87
C PHE A 726 1.08 -3.77 -10.27
N GLY A 727 0.35 -3.17 -11.23
CA GLY A 727 0.06 -3.78 -12.52
C GLY A 727 0.56 -3.00 -13.75
N ASP A 728 1.01 -3.75 -14.75
CA ASP A 728 1.17 -3.35 -16.15
C ASP A 728 -0.19 -3.20 -16.90
N GLY A 729 -1.28 -3.03 -16.14
CA GLY A 729 -2.66 -3.07 -16.63
C GLY A 729 -3.26 -4.47 -16.79
N SER A 730 -2.52 -5.57 -16.57
CA SER A 730 -3.02 -6.94 -16.80
C SER A 730 -3.91 -7.53 -15.67
N GLY A 731 -4.09 -6.83 -14.56
CA GLY A 731 -5.02 -7.24 -13.48
C GLY A 731 -4.60 -8.43 -12.63
N VAL A 732 -3.44 -9.04 -12.89
CA VAL A 732 -2.88 -10.14 -12.08
C VAL A 732 -1.92 -9.57 -11.05
N MET A 733 -2.29 -9.64 -9.77
CA MET A 733 -1.44 -9.19 -8.67
C MET A 733 -0.55 -10.32 -8.13
N LEU A 734 0.72 -9.99 -7.92
CA LEU A 734 1.73 -10.87 -7.35
C LEU A 734 2.16 -10.29 -6.00
N ARG A 735 1.84 -11.01 -4.91
CA ARG A 735 2.52 -10.90 -3.61
C ARG A 735 3.76 -11.80 -3.59
#